data_AF-A0A7K8L6J1-F1
#
_entry.id   AF-A0A7K8L6J1-F1
#
_cell.length_a   1.000
_cell.length_b   1.000
_cell.length_c   1.000
_cell.angle_alpha   90.00
_cell.angle_beta   90.00
_cell.angle_gamma   90.00
#
_symmetry.space_group_name_H-M   'P 1'
#
loop_
_entity.id
_entity.type
_entity.pdbx_description
1 polymer ?
#
loop_
_entity_poly.entity_id
_entity_poly.type
_entity_poly.pdbx_seq_one_letter_code
_entity_poly.pdbx_strand_id
1 'polypeptide(L)'
;FCFFLDTSRTVRASPETAEIFFQKLRNKSEFTILVTLKQAHLNSGVILSIHHLDHRYLELESSGHRNEIRLHYRSGSHRSHTEVFPYILADDKWHRLSLAISASHLILHVDCNKIYERVVEKPFMDLPLGTTFWLGQRNNAHGYFKGIMQDVQLLVMPQGFISQCPDLNRTCPTCNDFHGLVQKIMELQDILAKTSAKLSQAEQRMNKLDQCYCERTCTMKGMTYREFESWTDGCKNCTCMNGTVQCEALICPLSGCPLNSALAYVDGKCCKECQSVCVFEGRTYFEGQRETVYSSSGDCVLFECKDHKMQRIPKDSCTALNCPESQQIPLSHSCCKICKGHDFCTEGHNCMEHSVCRNLDDRAVCSCRDGFRALREDNAYCEDIDECAEGRHYCRENTMCVNTPGSFMCICKTGYIRIDDYSCTEHDECITNQHNCDENALCFNTVGGHNCVCKPGYTGNGTICKAFCKDGCRNGGACIASNVCACPQGFTGPSCETDIDECSDGFVQCDSRANCINLPGWYHCECRDGYHDNGMFSPSGESCEDIDECGTGRHSCANDTICFNLDGGYDCRCPHGKNCTGDCIHEDKIKHNGQIWVLENDRCSVCSCQSGYVMCRRMVCDCENPTVDLFCCPECDPRLSSQCLHQSGELSYNSGDSWIQNCQQCRCLQGEVDCWPLPCPEVDCEFSVLPQNECCPHCVTDPCQADTIRNDITKTCLDETNVVRFTGSSWIKHGTECTLCQCK
;
A
#
# COMPACT_ATOMS: atom_id res chain seq x y z
N PHE A 1 1.22 34.85 29.56
CA PHE A 1 0.86 34.39 30.92
C PHE A 1 -0.27 35.27 31.44
N CYS A 2 -1.52 34.85 31.25
CA CYS A 2 -2.67 35.49 31.88
C CYS A 2 -3.11 34.58 33.02
N PHE A 3 -2.89 35.00 34.27
CA PHE A 3 -3.45 34.31 35.43
C PHE A 3 -4.90 34.75 35.57
N PHE A 4 -5.85 33.85 35.30
CA PHE A 4 -7.27 34.09 35.52
C PHE A 4 -7.60 33.66 36.96
N LEU A 5 -7.91 34.62 37.82
CA LEU A 5 -8.34 34.40 39.20
C LEU A 5 -9.67 35.14 39.39
N ASP A 6 -10.76 34.39 39.31
CA ASP A 6 -12.11 34.61 39.89
C ASP A 6 -12.73 36.02 39.87
N THR A 7 -12.29 36.91 38.98
CA THR A 7 -12.90 38.23 38.80
C THR A 7 -13.13 38.49 37.32
N SER A 8 -14.33 38.97 36.99
CA SER A 8 -14.75 39.36 35.64
C SER A 8 -13.76 40.39 35.06
N ARG A 9 -12.77 39.92 34.32
CA ARG A 9 -11.84 40.78 33.60
C ARG A 9 -11.90 40.45 32.14
N THR A 10 -12.23 41.47 31.36
CA THR A 10 -12.36 41.33 29.92
C THR A 10 -10.98 41.19 29.28
N VAL A 11 -10.58 39.97 28.91
CA VAL A 11 -9.39 39.75 28.09
C VAL A 11 -9.78 39.80 26.60
N ARG A 12 -9.87 41.05 26.11
CA ARG A 12 -9.95 41.36 24.68
C ARG A 12 -8.55 41.63 24.17
N ALA A 13 -8.13 40.98 23.08
CA ALA A 13 -6.90 41.37 22.41
C ALA A 13 -7.04 42.81 21.85
N SER A 14 -5.98 43.62 21.96
CA SER A 14 -6.01 44.96 21.35
C SER A 14 -6.26 44.84 19.85
N PRO A 15 -7.03 45.75 19.22
CA PRO A 15 -7.35 45.66 17.78
C PRO A 15 -6.10 45.53 16.90
N GLU A 16 -5.01 46.21 17.27
CA GLU A 16 -3.72 46.16 16.59
C GLU A 16 -3.07 44.77 16.68
N THR A 17 -3.05 44.16 17.88
CA THR A 17 -2.49 42.82 18.07
C THR A 17 -3.35 41.76 17.40
N ALA A 18 -4.67 41.91 17.48
CA ALA A 18 -5.64 41.03 16.83
C ALA A 18 -5.49 41.07 15.31
N GLU A 19 -5.33 42.25 14.70
CA GLU A 19 -5.15 42.37 13.24
C GLU A 19 -3.82 41.74 12.78
N ILE A 20 -2.71 41.95 13.49
CA ILE A 20 -1.42 41.30 13.20
C ILE A 20 -1.56 39.77 13.28
N PHE A 21 -2.32 39.28 14.26
CA PHE A 21 -2.60 37.87 14.44
C PHE A 21 -3.49 37.30 13.32
N PHE A 22 -4.58 38.00 12.97
CA PHE A 22 -5.46 37.61 11.88
C PHE A 22 -4.78 37.65 10.52
N GLN A 23 -3.85 38.58 10.27
CA GLN A 23 -3.01 38.58 9.07
C GLN A 23 -2.19 37.30 8.93
N LYS A 24 -1.73 36.69 10.03
CA LYS A 24 -1.02 35.41 10.02
C LYS A 24 -1.93 34.20 9.81
N LEU A 25 -3.22 34.33 10.11
CA LEU A 25 -4.25 33.30 9.94
C LEU A 25 -4.94 33.35 8.57
N ARG A 26 -5.03 34.53 7.94
CA ARG A 26 -5.64 34.69 6.60
C ARG A 26 -4.97 33.76 5.60
N ASN A 27 -5.77 33.08 4.77
CA ASN A 27 -5.34 32.05 3.82
C ASN A 27 -4.61 30.82 4.40
N LYS A 28 -4.55 30.64 5.72
CA LYS A 28 -3.98 29.43 6.34
C LYS A 28 -5.09 28.49 6.77
N SER A 29 -4.97 27.24 6.35
CA SER A 29 -5.92 26.17 6.68
C SER A 29 -5.40 25.22 7.75
N GLU A 30 -4.21 25.50 8.29
CA GLU A 30 -3.55 24.66 9.27
C GLU A 30 -3.17 25.50 10.49
N PHE A 31 -3.80 25.21 11.61
CA PHE A 31 -3.49 25.85 12.87
C PHE A 31 -3.88 24.96 14.05
N THR A 32 -3.26 25.18 15.20
CA THR A 32 -3.54 24.44 16.43
C THR A 32 -3.82 25.41 17.57
N ILE A 33 -4.90 25.17 18.30
CA ILE A 33 -5.23 25.86 19.55
C ILE A 33 -4.68 25.02 20.70
N LEU A 34 -3.83 25.62 21.53
CA LEU A 34 -3.28 25.01 22.74
C LEU A 34 -3.73 25.83 23.95
N VAL A 35 -4.18 25.15 25.00
CA VAL A 35 -4.53 25.78 26.27
C VAL A 35 -4.32 24.78 27.41
N THR A 36 -3.81 25.27 28.53
CA THR A 36 -3.81 24.51 29.78
C THR A 36 -4.81 25.17 30.71
N LEU A 37 -5.84 24.44 31.13
CA LEU A 37 -6.95 25.01 31.90
C LEU A 37 -7.31 24.15 33.09
N LYS A 38 -7.89 24.79 34.10
CA LYS A 38 -8.60 24.17 35.22
C LYS A 38 -9.96 24.88 35.32
N GLN A 39 -11.03 24.18 34.94
CA GLN A 39 -12.38 24.71 34.93
C GLN A 39 -13.12 24.32 36.21
N ALA A 40 -13.88 25.27 36.78
CA ALA A 40 -14.68 25.03 37.98
C ALA A 40 -15.74 23.94 37.72
N HIS A 41 -16.07 23.14 38.73
CA HIS A 41 -17.03 22.05 38.58
C HIS A 41 -18.38 22.53 38.01
N LEU A 42 -18.90 21.80 37.01
CA LEU A 42 -20.16 22.09 36.30
C LEU A 42 -20.27 23.43 35.55
N ASN A 43 -19.22 24.27 35.54
CA ASN A 43 -19.25 25.55 34.81
C ASN A 43 -19.34 25.33 33.29
N SER A 44 -20.14 26.14 32.61
CA SER A 44 -20.13 26.23 31.15
C SER A 44 -19.52 27.56 30.71
N GLY A 45 -18.50 27.51 29.86
CA GLY A 45 -17.68 28.68 29.57
C GLY A 45 -16.94 28.62 28.24
N VAL A 46 -16.70 29.81 27.67
CA VAL A 46 -15.98 29.96 26.40
C VAL A 46 -14.48 30.07 26.66
N ILE A 47 -13.70 29.18 26.08
CA ILE A 47 -12.25 29.15 26.21
C ILE A 47 -11.63 30.20 25.28
N LEU A 48 -12.08 30.23 24.02
CA LEU A 48 -11.57 31.12 22.98
C LEU A 48 -12.70 31.46 22.00
N SER A 49 -12.82 32.74 21.62
CA SER A 49 -13.81 33.19 20.64
C SER A 49 -13.23 34.23 19.67
N ILE A 50 -13.47 33.99 18.37
CA ILE A 50 -13.23 34.91 17.26
C ILE A 50 -14.59 35.23 16.66
N HIS A 51 -15.03 36.48 16.85
CA HIS A 51 -16.30 36.95 16.33
C HIS A 51 -16.18 38.28 15.61
N HIS A 52 -17.12 38.51 14.69
CA HIS A 52 -17.34 39.77 14.02
C HIS A 52 -18.82 40.10 14.08
N LEU A 53 -19.17 41.22 14.73
CA LEU A 53 -20.56 41.57 15.03
C LEU A 53 -21.23 40.40 15.76
N ASP A 54 -22.35 39.89 15.23
CA ASP A 54 -23.11 38.77 15.82
C ASP A 54 -22.66 37.39 15.31
N HIS A 55 -21.72 37.33 14.36
CA HIS A 55 -21.29 36.09 13.73
C HIS A 55 -20.04 35.50 14.40
N ARG A 56 -20.13 34.22 14.78
CA ARG A 56 -19.02 33.43 15.31
C ARG A 56 -18.25 32.82 14.13
N TYR A 57 -16.96 33.14 14.01
CA TYR A 57 -16.10 32.57 12.98
C TYR A 57 -15.38 31.32 13.47
N LEU A 58 -14.90 31.38 14.71
CA LEU A 58 -14.27 30.26 15.40
C LEU A 58 -14.47 30.43 16.91
N GLU A 59 -15.08 29.47 17.57
CA GLU A 59 -15.31 29.52 19.02
C GLU A 59 -15.16 28.13 19.63
N LEU A 60 -14.35 28.05 20.68
CA LEU A 60 -14.11 26.83 21.46
C LEU A 60 -14.75 27.01 22.84
N GLU A 61 -15.70 26.14 23.15
CA GLU A 61 -16.52 26.18 24.35
C GLU A 61 -16.43 24.85 25.10
N SER A 62 -16.57 24.90 26.42
CA SER A 62 -16.70 23.73 27.29
C SER A 62 -17.99 23.83 28.09
N SER A 63 -18.85 22.82 28.01
CA SER A 63 -20.06 22.69 28.83
C SER A 63 -19.82 21.67 29.94
N GLY A 64 -19.74 22.16 31.18
CA GLY A 64 -19.65 21.31 32.37
C GLY A 64 -20.95 20.61 32.73
N HIS A 65 -22.10 21.12 32.29
CA HIS A 65 -23.40 20.49 32.55
C HIS A 65 -23.68 19.30 31.63
N ARG A 66 -23.21 19.36 30.38
CA ARG A 66 -23.39 18.31 29.37
C ARG A 66 -22.15 17.46 29.15
N ASN A 67 -21.07 17.72 29.87
CA ASN A 67 -19.83 16.94 29.81
C ASN A 67 -19.25 16.89 28.38
N GLU A 68 -19.22 18.04 27.70
CA GLU A 68 -18.82 18.11 26.29
C GLU A 68 -18.01 19.38 25.96
N ILE A 69 -17.13 19.24 24.97
CA ILE A 69 -16.35 20.32 24.36
C ILE A 69 -16.96 20.59 22.99
N ARG A 70 -17.19 21.86 22.66
CA ARG A 70 -17.81 22.26 21.39
C ARG A 70 -16.89 23.17 20.60
N LEU A 71 -16.74 22.88 19.30
CA LEU A 71 -16.07 23.77 18.35
C LEU A 71 -17.10 24.31 17.37
N HIS A 72 -17.32 25.63 17.40
CA HIS A 72 -18.09 26.33 16.38
C HIS A 72 -17.15 26.93 15.35
N TYR A 73 -17.41 26.68 14.06
CA TYR A 73 -16.63 27.29 12.97
C TYR A 73 -17.51 27.56 11.75
N ARG A 74 -17.04 28.41 10.85
CA ARG A 74 -17.74 28.73 9.60
C ARG A 74 -17.00 28.12 8.41
N SER A 75 -17.69 27.52 7.45
CA SER A 75 -17.07 26.97 6.25
C SER A 75 -17.08 27.96 5.08
N GLY A 76 -16.38 27.64 3.98
CA GLY A 76 -16.26 28.50 2.79
C GLY A 76 -17.61 28.78 2.10
N SER A 77 -18.65 28.00 2.40
CA SER A 77 -20.03 28.25 1.95
C SER A 77 -20.80 29.27 2.81
N HIS A 78 -20.11 29.90 3.78
CA HIS A 78 -20.69 30.76 4.82
C HIS A 78 -21.68 30.06 5.76
N ARG A 79 -21.76 28.73 5.75
CA ARG A 79 -22.53 27.92 6.70
C ARG A 79 -21.80 27.80 8.04
N SER A 80 -22.57 27.78 9.12
CA SER A 80 -22.06 27.59 10.48
C SER A 80 -22.14 26.12 10.87
N HIS A 81 -21.03 25.58 11.37
CA HIS A 81 -20.89 24.18 11.80
C HIS A 81 -20.55 24.14 13.30
N THR A 82 -20.99 23.08 13.97
CA THR A 82 -20.67 22.80 15.38
C THR A 82 -20.22 21.36 15.50
N GLU A 83 -18.98 21.14 15.92
CA GLU A 83 -18.48 19.82 16.32
C GLU A 83 -18.62 19.67 17.83
N VAL A 84 -19.10 18.50 18.25
CA VAL A 84 -19.31 18.16 19.66
C VAL A 84 -18.44 16.96 20.02
N PHE A 85 -17.67 17.11 21.09
CA PHE A 85 -16.77 16.09 21.63
C PHE A 85 -17.18 15.76 23.06
N PRO A 86 -17.71 14.56 23.35
CA PRO A 86 -18.07 14.18 24.71
C PRO A 86 -16.80 14.00 25.56
N TYR A 87 -16.52 14.96 26.43
CA TYR A 87 -15.37 14.95 27.33
C TYR A 87 -15.58 15.97 28.47
N ILE A 88 -15.24 15.58 29.69
CA ILE A 88 -15.42 16.40 30.90
C ILE A 88 -14.17 17.23 31.16
N LEU A 89 -14.25 18.56 31.02
CA LEU A 89 -13.19 19.48 31.47
C LEU A 89 -13.51 20.17 32.80
N ALA A 90 -14.78 20.23 33.19
CA ALA A 90 -15.28 20.93 34.37
C ALA A 90 -15.28 20.02 35.62
N ASP A 91 -14.12 19.50 35.99
CA ASP A 91 -13.93 18.59 37.12
C ASP A 91 -12.99 19.13 38.22
N ASP A 92 -12.68 20.43 38.19
CA ASP A 92 -11.72 21.09 39.08
C ASP A 92 -10.27 20.56 38.98
N LYS A 93 -9.91 19.80 37.94
CA LYS A 93 -8.53 19.36 37.68
C LYS A 93 -7.90 20.15 36.53
N TRP A 94 -6.58 20.01 36.43
CA TRP A 94 -5.80 20.61 35.36
C TRP A 94 -5.82 19.72 34.13
N HIS A 95 -6.17 20.31 32.98
CA HIS A 95 -6.17 19.66 31.69
C HIS A 95 -5.32 20.43 30.68
N ARG A 96 -4.57 19.70 29.86
CA ARG A 96 -3.84 20.21 28.69
C ARG A 96 -4.62 19.91 27.43
N LEU A 97 -5.32 20.91 26.91
CA LEU A 97 -6.16 20.80 25.74
C LEU A 97 -5.41 21.28 24.49
N SER A 98 -5.40 20.45 23.46
CA SER A 98 -4.82 20.78 22.15
C SER A 98 -5.76 20.37 21.02
N LEU A 99 -6.19 21.35 20.23
CA LEU A 99 -7.10 21.16 19.11
C LEU A 99 -6.39 21.57 17.82
N ALA A 100 -5.99 20.57 17.04
CA ALA A 100 -5.30 20.75 15.76
C ALA A 100 -6.29 20.68 14.60
N ILE A 101 -6.26 21.68 13.74
CA ILE A 101 -7.10 21.80 12.55
C ILE A 101 -6.16 21.83 11.34
N SER A 102 -6.31 20.86 10.43
CA SER A 102 -5.52 20.72 9.20
C SER A 102 -6.45 20.51 8.01
N ALA A 103 -6.76 21.59 7.30
CA ALA A 103 -7.72 21.62 6.20
C ALA A 103 -9.07 21.02 6.58
N SER A 104 -9.35 19.78 6.18
CA SER A 104 -10.57 19.03 6.47
C SER A 104 -10.42 18.02 7.61
N HIS A 105 -9.35 18.09 8.39
CA HIS A 105 -9.10 17.18 9.51
C HIS A 105 -9.01 17.95 10.82
N LEU A 106 -9.70 17.46 11.84
CA LEU A 106 -9.68 17.99 13.19
C LEU A 106 -9.25 16.89 14.15
N ILE A 107 -8.25 17.17 14.98
CA ILE A 107 -7.73 16.25 15.98
C ILE A 107 -7.72 16.92 17.34
N LEU A 108 -8.44 16.33 18.30
CA LEU A 108 -8.52 16.79 19.68
C LEU A 108 -7.66 15.92 20.59
N HIS A 109 -6.76 16.57 21.32
CA HIS A 109 -5.97 15.96 22.38
C HIS A 109 -6.31 16.58 23.73
N VAL A 110 -6.43 15.73 24.76
CA VAL A 110 -6.51 16.14 26.15
C VAL A 110 -5.47 15.38 26.94
N ASP A 111 -4.66 16.10 27.72
CA ASP A 111 -3.58 15.54 28.54
C ASP A 111 -2.60 14.68 27.75
N CYS A 112 -2.31 15.11 26.52
CA CYS A 112 -1.45 14.39 25.58
C CYS A 112 -1.97 13.00 25.18
N ASN A 113 -3.29 12.80 25.22
CA ASN A 113 -3.96 11.63 24.63
C ASN A 113 -4.83 12.10 23.47
N LYS A 114 -4.78 11.38 22.33
CA LYS A 114 -5.69 11.64 21.20
C LYS A 114 -7.08 11.11 21.58
N ILE A 115 -8.03 12.02 21.81
CA ILE A 115 -9.39 11.64 22.22
C ILE A 115 -10.29 11.48 21.00
N TYR A 116 -10.25 12.45 20.07
CA TYR A 116 -11.10 12.42 18.88
C TYR A 116 -10.36 12.84 17.60
N GLU A 117 -10.76 12.24 16.49
CA GLU A 117 -10.33 12.58 15.14
C GLU A 117 -11.56 12.64 14.23
N ARG A 118 -11.76 13.77 13.55
CA ARG A 118 -12.94 14.04 12.71
C ARG A 118 -12.53 14.61 11.36
N VAL A 119 -13.27 14.25 10.32
CA VAL A 119 -13.18 14.89 9.01
C VAL A 119 -14.28 15.95 8.95
N VAL A 120 -13.88 17.21 8.76
CA VAL A 120 -14.73 18.40 8.84
C VAL A 120 -14.66 19.21 7.54
N GLU A 121 -15.66 20.06 7.28
CA GLU A 121 -15.53 21.04 6.21
C GLU A 121 -14.41 22.03 6.54
N LYS A 122 -13.67 22.46 5.51
CA LYS A 122 -12.55 23.38 5.70
C LYS A 122 -13.02 24.69 6.36
N PRO A 123 -12.49 25.05 7.55
CA PRO A 123 -12.83 26.31 8.21
C PRO A 123 -12.38 27.50 7.36
N PHE A 124 -13.28 28.48 7.22
CA PHE A 124 -13.05 29.71 6.49
C PHE A 124 -12.36 30.73 7.40
N MET A 125 -11.08 30.98 7.12
CA MET A 125 -10.22 31.84 7.94
C MET A 125 -9.96 33.23 7.32
N ASP A 126 -10.75 33.64 6.32
CA ASP A 126 -10.72 35.01 5.79
C ASP A 126 -11.61 35.91 6.64
N LEU A 127 -10.98 36.43 7.69
CA LEU A 127 -11.61 37.24 8.72
C LEU A 127 -11.76 38.72 8.26
N PRO A 128 -12.99 39.29 8.33
CA PRO A 128 -13.24 40.69 7.94
C PRO A 128 -12.56 41.69 8.88
N LEU A 129 -12.35 42.92 8.39
CA LEU A 129 -11.76 44.00 9.19
C LEU A 129 -12.68 44.36 10.37
N GLY A 130 -12.12 44.42 11.58
CA GLY A 130 -12.87 44.67 12.81
C GLY A 130 -13.35 43.41 13.53
N THR A 131 -12.81 42.23 13.18
CA THR A 131 -12.93 41.02 14.00
C THR A 131 -12.30 41.21 15.37
N THR A 132 -12.87 40.58 16.38
CA THR A 132 -12.40 40.66 17.75
C THR A 132 -12.05 39.29 18.28
N PHE A 133 -10.95 39.23 19.02
CA PHE A 133 -10.44 38.02 19.65
C PHE A 133 -10.61 38.13 21.16
N TRP A 134 -11.26 37.12 21.73
CA TRP A 134 -11.62 37.03 23.13
C TRP A 134 -11.15 35.71 23.72
N LEU A 135 -10.73 35.76 24.97
CA LEU A 135 -10.20 34.62 25.70
C LEU A 135 -10.90 34.52 27.05
N GLY A 136 -11.46 33.36 27.37
CA GLY A 136 -12.25 33.13 28.59
C GLY A 136 -13.63 33.79 28.60
N GLN A 137 -14.04 34.37 27.48
CA GLN A 137 -15.31 35.05 27.29
C GLN A 137 -15.63 35.14 25.81
N ARG A 138 -16.91 35.25 25.48
CA ARG A 138 -17.35 35.42 24.10
C ARG A 138 -17.32 36.88 23.69
N ASN A 139 -17.79 37.77 24.55
CA ASN A 139 -17.80 39.22 24.34
C ASN A 139 -17.75 39.94 25.70
N ASN A 140 -18.08 41.24 25.76
CA ASN A 140 -18.04 42.01 27.00
C ASN A 140 -19.01 41.53 28.11
N ALA A 141 -20.07 40.81 27.74
CA ALA A 141 -21.19 40.50 28.64
C ALA A 141 -21.51 38.99 28.76
N HIS A 142 -20.89 38.11 27.97
CA HIS A 142 -21.29 36.71 27.84
C HIS A 142 -20.10 35.73 27.75
N GLY A 143 -20.37 34.46 28.09
CA GLY A 143 -19.46 33.32 27.88
C GLY A 143 -18.36 33.18 28.94
N TYR A 144 -18.59 33.65 30.16
CA TYR A 144 -17.58 33.71 31.22
C TYR A 144 -17.07 32.32 31.61
N PHE A 145 -15.80 32.07 31.30
CA PHE A 145 -15.07 30.92 31.81
C PHE A 145 -14.74 31.12 33.29
N LYS A 146 -15.23 30.23 34.16
CA LYS A 146 -14.88 30.21 35.59
C LYS A 146 -13.79 29.18 35.83
N GLY A 147 -12.61 29.66 36.23
CA GLY A 147 -11.44 28.83 36.45
C GLY A 147 -10.15 29.54 36.07
N ILE A 148 -9.10 28.75 35.89
CA ILE A 148 -7.76 29.23 35.57
C ILE A 148 -7.37 28.72 34.19
N MET A 149 -6.89 29.61 33.32
CA MET A 149 -6.25 29.24 32.04
C MET A 149 -4.82 29.74 32.02
N GLN A 150 -3.91 28.96 31.45
CA GLN A 150 -2.51 29.31 31.23
C GLN A 150 -2.03 28.77 29.89
N ASP A 151 -0.92 29.33 29.40
CA ASP A 151 -0.24 28.91 28.18
C ASP A 151 -1.13 28.80 26.93
N VAL A 152 -2.10 29.71 26.82
CA VAL A 152 -2.94 29.79 25.62
C VAL A 152 -2.10 30.23 24.43
N GLN A 153 -2.03 29.38 23.42
CA GLN A 153 -1.28 29.62 22.20
C GLN A 153 -2.12 29.21 20.99
N LEU A 154 -2.01 29.99 19.92
CA LEU A 154 -2.48 29.59 18.61
C LEU A 154 -1.27 29.48 17.68
N LEU A 155 -0.97 28.26 17.24
CA LEU A 155 0.19 27.96 16.41
C LEU A 155 -0.25 27.71 14.98
N VAL A 156 0.27 28.49 14.03
CA VAL A 156 0.05 28.29 12.59
C VAL A 156 1.15 27.38 12.05
N MET A 157 1.06 26.09 12.38
CA MET A 157 1.98 25.06 11.91
C MET A 157 1.28 23.69 11.87
N PRO A 158 1.70 22.79 10.97
CA PRO A 158 1.28 21.40 11.03
C PRO A 158 1.76 20.77 12.34
N GLN A 159 0.93 19.93 12.96
CA GLN A 159 1.26 19.21 14.19
C GLN A 159 1.62 20.13 15.38
N GLY A 160 0.95 21.28 15.53
CA GLY A 160 1.22 22.24 16.61
C GLY A 160 1.05 21.66 18.02
N PHE A 161 0.32 20.56 18.20
CA PHE A 161 0.15 19.87 19.48
C PHE A 161 1.48 19.41 20.09
N ILE A 162 2.51 19.21 19.26
CA ILE A 162 3.87 18.81 19.70
C ILE A 162 4.46 19.86 20.66
N SER A 163 4.08 21.14 20.54
CA SER A 163 4.56 22.19 21.44
C SER A 163 4.07 22.02 22.88
N GLN A 164 2.88 21.42 23.09
CA GLN A 164 2.34 21.14 24.43
C GLN A 164 2.65 19.70 24.88
N CYS A 165 2.80 18.78 23.92
CA CYS A 165 3.01 17.36 24.11
C CYS A 165 4.16 16.86 23.22
N PRO A 166 5.43 17.13 23.58
CA PRO A 166 6.59 16.75 22.77
C PRO A 166 6.74 15.21 22.65
N ASP A 167 6.24 14.46 23.63
CA ASP A 167 6.25 13.00 23.64
C ASP A 167 5.20 12.38 22.69
N LEU A 168 4.22 13.13 22.19
CA LEU A 168 3.19 12.59 21.28
C LEU A 168 3.76 12.18 19.91
N ASN A 169 4.93 12.74 19.56
CA ASN A 169 5.67 12.36 18.36
C ASN A 169 6.55 11.10 18.59
N ARG A 170 6.62 10.56 19.81
CA ARG A 170 7.24 9.25 20.06
C ARG A 170 6.37 8.09 19.58
N THR A 171 5.07 8.31 19.41
CA THR A 171 4.12 7.39 18.76
C THR A 171 3.99 7.68 17.26
N CYS A 172 5.08 8.03 16.59
CA CYS A 172 5.17 7.69 15.18
C CYS A 172 5.18 6.14 15.11
N PRO A 173 4.44 5.49 14.20
CA PRO A 173 4.52 4.05 13.96
C PRO A 173 5.94 3.57 13.62
N THR A 174 6.87 4.49 13.34
CA THR A 174 8.29 4.24 13.10
C THR A 174 9.20 4.56 14.29
N CYS A 175 8.68 5.05 15.42
CA CYS A 175 9.51 5.54 16.55
C CYS A 175 9.60 4.61 17.76
N ASN A 176 8.62 3.75 18.00
CA ASN A 176 8.89 2.55 18.82
C ASN A 176 9.86 1.60 18.09
N ASP A 177 9.94 1.80 16.78
CA ASP A 177 10.97 1.27 15.91
C ASP A 177 12.20 2.19 15.82
N PHE A 178 12.37 3.33 16.51
CA PHE A 178 13.62 4.11 16.37
C PHE A 178 14.69 3.64 17.35
N HIS A 179 14.34 3.18 18.55
CA HIS A 179 15.30 2.40 19.36
C HIS A 179 15.52 1.02 18.76
N GLY A 180 14.46 0.40 18.21
CA GLY A 180 14.54 -0.83 17.44
C GLY A 180 15.39 -0.69 16.17
N LEU A 181 15.24 0.40 15.42
CA LEU A 181 15.96 0.72 14.18
C LEU A 181 17.33 1.29 14.47
N VAL A 182 17.56 2.05 15.55
CA VAL A 182 18.93 2.41 15.97
C VAL A 182 19.65 1.17 16.46
N GLN A 183 18.99 0.27 17.20
CA GLN A 183 19.56 -1.01 17.59
C GLN A 183 19.72 -1.95 16.39
N LYS A 184 18.81 -1.92 15.41
CA LYS A 184 18.90 -2.67 14.15
C LYS A 184 19.88 -2.06 13.18
N ILE A 185 20.11 -0.75 13.19
CA ILE A 185 21.13 -0.02 12.42
C ILE A 185 22.47 -0.19 13.10
N MET A 186 22.56 -0.22 14.43
CA MET A 186 23.77 -0.58 15.15
C MET A 186 24.07 -2.07 14.99
N GLU A 187 23.06 -2.94 14.97
CA GLU A 187 23.20 -4.35 14.58
C GLU A 187 23.49 -4.47 13.08
N LEU A 188 22.92 -3.64 12.20
CA LEU A 188 23.22 -3.68 10.76
C LEU A 188 24.59 -3.09 10.49
N GLN A 189 25.05 -2.10 11.27
CA GLN A 189 26.38 -1.51 11.22
C GLN A 189 27.39 -2.44 11.84
N ASP A 190 27.04 -3.19 12.88
CA ASP A 190 27.86 -4.26 13.46
C ASP A 190 27.87 -5.48 12.53
N ILE A 191 26.76 -5.83 11.89
CA ILE A 191 26.68 -6.84 10.84
C ILE A 191 27.41 -6.34 9.60
N LEU A 192 27.30 -5.07 9.19
CA LEU A 192 28.03 -4.46 8.07
C LEU A 192 29.51 -4.34 8.39
N ALA A 193 29.89 -4.07 9.65
CA ALA A 193 31.27 -4.03 10.07
C ALA A 193 31.83 -5.46 10.20
N LYS A 194 31.04 -6.43 10.65
CA LYS A 194 31.40 -7.86 10.68
C LYS A 194 31.39 -8.47 9.29
N THR A 195 30.48 -8.09 8.40
CA THR A 195 30.45 -8.54 7.01
C THR A 195 31.49 -7.80 6.22
N SER A 196 31.75 -6.50 6.43
CA SER A 196 32.88 -5.78 5.84
C SER A 196 34.21 -6.29 6.38
N ALA A 197 34.32 -6.66 7.65
CA ALA A 197 35.52 -7.31 8.17
C ALA A 197 35.66 -8.73 7.63
N LYS A 198 34.57 -9.51 7.52
CA LYS A 198 34.56 -10.83 6.86
C LYS A 198 34.79 -10.73 5.36
N LEU A 199 34.31 -9.68 4.71
CA LEU A 199 34.46 -9.37 3.28
C LEU A 199 35.89 -8.90 3.04
N SER A 200 36.47 -8.08 3.92
CA SER A 200 37.88 -7.69 3.92
C SER A 200 38.79 -8.90 4.20
N GLN A 201 38.40 -9.79 5.11
CA GLN A 201 39.09 -11.08 5.32
C GLN A 201 38.90 -12.01 4.12
N ALA A 202 37.72 -11.99 3.49
CA ALA A 202 37.41 -12.75 2.29
C ALA A 202 38.06 -12.14 1.05
N GLU A 203 38.31 -10.84 1.00
CA GLU A 203 39.03 -10.05 -0.01
C GLU A 203 40.53 -10.14 0.21
N GLN A 204 41.00 -10.36 1.44
CA GLN A 204 42.39 -10.72 1.73
C GLN A 204 42.64 -12.19 1.44
N ARG A 205 41.67 -13.08 1.72
CA ARG A 205 41.69 -14.48 1.27
C ARG A 205 41.53 -14.58 -0.24
N MET A 206 40.67 -13.76 -0.84
CA MET A 206 40.50 -13.61 -2.29
C MET A 206 41.66 -12.86 -2.90
N ASN A 207 42.37 -11.95 -2.26
CA ASN A 207 43.64 -11.41 -2.78
C ASN A 207 44.75 -12.46 -2.70
N LYS A 208 44.76 -13.27 -1.64
CA LYS A 208 45.59 -14.48 -1.59
C LYS A 208 45.16 -15.53 -2.62
N LEU A 209 43.90 -15.52 -3.06
CA LEU A 209 43.36 -16.35 -4.14
C LEU A 209 43.38 -15.68 -5.52
N ASP A 210 43.53 -14.36 -5.65
CA ASP A 210 43.72 -13.60 -6.90
C ASP A 210 45.21 -13.64 -7.26
N GLN A 211 46.06 -13.82 -6.25
CA GLN A 211 47.38 -14.40 -6.42
C GLN A 211 47.33 -15.89 -6.80
N CYS A 212 46.17 -16.55 -6.67
CA CYS A 212 45.86 -17.82 -7.34
C CYS A 212 44.96 -17.55 -8.54
N TYR A 213 45.49 -16.82 -9.52
CA TYR A 213 44.97 -16.71 -10.88
C TYR A 213 44.16 -17.96 -11.24
N CYS A 214 42.82 -17.87 -11.22
CA CYS A 214 41.99 -18.95 -11.73
C CYS A 214 42.23 -18.95 -13.23
N GLU A 215 43.22 -19.72 -13.68
CA GLU A 215 43.50 -19.93 -15.09
C GLU A 215 42.17 -20.34 -15.74
N ARG A 216 41.55 -19.39 -16.44
CA ARG A 216 40.35 -19.68 -17.21
C ARG A 216 40.81 -20.63 -18.29
N THR A 217 40.40 -21.88 -18.15
CA THR A 217 40.85 -22.96 -19.02
C THR A 217 39.76 -23.28 -20.02
N CYS A 218 40.13 -23.39 -21.29
CA CYS A 218 39.27 -23.91 -22.33
C CYS A 218 39.57 -25.41 -22.50
N THR A 219 38.56 -26.27 -22.43
CA THR A 219 38.69 -27.71 -22.68
C THR A 219 38.35 -28.04 -24.13
N MET A 220 39.32 -28.56 -24.88
CA MET A 220 39.15 -28.92 -26.29
C MET A 220 39.82 -30.27 -26.53
N LYS A 221 39.08 -31.25 -27.09
CA LYS A 221 39.52 -32.66 -27.29
C LYS A 221 40.19 -33.31 -26.06
N GLY A 222 39.74 -32.97 -24.86
CA GLY A 222 40.24 -33.52 -23.60
C GLY A 222 41.51 -32.85 -23.03
N MET A 223 42.06 -31.83 -23.71
CA MET A 223 43.17 -31.01 -23.22
C MET A 223 42.65 -29.65 -22.73
N THR A 224 43.20 -29.18 -21.61
CA THR A 224 42.91 -27.86 -21.01
C THR A 224 43.95 -26.84 -21.42
N TYR A 225 43.54 -25.78 -22.11
CA TYR A 225 44.36 -24.64 -22.53
C TYR A 225 44.11 -23.44 -21.62
N ARG A 226 45.15 -22.69 -21.26
CA ARG A 226 45.05 -21.50 -20.41
C ARG A 226 44.53 -20.29 -21.18
N GLU A 227 44.02 -19.28 -20.47
CA GLU A 227 43.55 -18.02 -21.07
C GLU A 227 44.67 -17.35 -21.88
N PHE A 228 44.35 -16.90 -23.09
CA PHE A 228 45.27 -16.37 -24.11
C PHE A 228 46.28 -17.38 -24.68
N GLU A 229 46.26 -18.63 -24.24
CA GLU A 229 47.06 -19.68 -24.87
C GLU A 229 46.51 -19.93 -26.28
N SER A 230 47.40 -19.82 -27.24
CA SER A 230 47.11 -20.04 -28.66
C SER A 230 47.68 -21.40 -29.05
N TRP A 231 46.84 -22.25 -29.65
CA TRP A 231 47.27 -23.54 -30.18
C TRP A 231 46.76 -23.72 -31.60
N THR A 232 47.41 -24.62 -32.32
CA THR A 232 46.96 -25.01 -33.65
C THR A 232 46.16 -26.30 -33.54
N ASP A 233 44.90 -26.29 -33.98
CA ASP A 233 44.09 -27.51 -34.16
C ASP A 233 43.83 -27.68 -35.66
N GLY A 234 44.60 -28.57 -36.28
CA GLY A 234 44.61 -28.74 -37.74
C GLY A 234 45.06 -27.46 -38.47
N CYS A 235 44.14 -26.87 -39.24
CA CYS A 235 44.37 -25.65 -40.03
C CYS A 235 43.85 -24.35 -39.39
N LYS A 236 43.48 -24.40 -38.10
CA LYS A 236 42.96 -23.24 -37.38
C LYS A 236 43.91 -22.84 -36.24
N ASN A 237 44.14 -21.54 -36.08
CA ASN A 237 44.77 -20.99 -34.90
C ASN A 237 43.67 -20.70 -33.87
N CYS A 238 43.62 -21.49 -32.83
CA CYS A 238 42.63 -21.40 -31.77
C CYS A 238 43.23 -20.68 -30.58
N THR A 239 42.49 -19.72 -30.03
CA THR A 239 42.86 -19.00 -28.83
C THR A 239 41.77 -19.16 -27.79
N CYS A 240 42.18 -19.43 -26.54
CA CYS A 240 41.25 -19.47 -25.43
C CYS A 240 40.98 -18.04 -24.97
N MET A 241 39.82 -17.50 -25.32
CA MET A 241 39.38 -16.17 -24.90
C MET A 241 38.13 -16.29 -24.03
N ASN A 242 38.24 -15.85 -22.77
CA ASN A 242 37.11 -15.72 -21.85
C ASN A 242 36.33 -17.04 -21.64
N GLY A 243 37.03 -18.19 -21.61
CA GLY A 243 36.41 -19.52 -21.45
C GLY A 243 35.79 -20.11 -22.72
N THR A 244 35.89 -19.41 -23.85
CA THR A 244 35.45 -19.89 -25.17
C THR A 244 36.65 -20.04 -26.11
N VAL A 245 36.62 -21.10 -26.92
CA VAL A 245 37.65 -21.34 -27.94
C VAL A 245 37.30 -20.54 -29.20
N GLN A 246 38.12 -19.57 -29.57
CA GLN A 246 37.98 -18.83 -30.82
C GLN A 246 39.04 -19.31 -31.82
N CYS A 247 38.60 -19.94 -32.90
CA CYS A 247 39.48 -20.52 -33.92
C CYS A 247 39.37 -19.75 -35.23
N GLU A 248 40.48 -19.16 -35.67
CA GLU A 248 40.56 -18.47 -36.97
C GLU A 248 41.36 -19.30 -37.97
N ALA A 249 41.05 -19.16 -39.27
CA ALA A 249 41.81 -19.81 -40.33
C ALA A 249 43.26 -19.31 -40.33
N LEU A 250 44.21 -20.23 -40.32
CA LEU A 250 45.63 -19.88 -40.27
C LEU A 250 46.07 -19.26 -41.60
N ILE A 251 46.53 -18.01 -41.57
CA ILE A 251 47.02 -17.30 -42.76
C ILE A 251 48.45 -17.77 -43.07
N CYS A 252 48.63 -18.56 -44.13
CA CYS A 252 49.95 -19.02 -44.53
C CYS A 252 50.73 -17.91 -45.27
N PRO A 253 51.96 -17.58 -44.85
CA PRO A 253 52.80 -16.62 -45.56
C PRO A 253 53.21 -17.19 -46.93
N LEU A 254 52.95 -16.43 -48.00
CA LEU A 254 53.43 -16.77 -49.35
C LEU A 254 54.93 -16.42 -49.46
N SER A 255 55.79 -17.34 -49.02
CA SER A 255 57.24 -17.23 -49.23
C SER A 255 57.65 -17.95 -50.51
N GLY A 256 58.46 -17.27 -51.34
CA GLY A 256 59.10 -17.90 -52.49
C GLY A 256 60.12 -18.93 -52.03
N CYS A 257 60.03 -20.16 -52.54
CA CYS A 257 60.98 -21.21 -52.23
C CYS A 257 62.32 -21.02 -52.98
N PRO A 258 63.46 -21.43 -52.40
CA PRO A 258 64.76 -21.40 -53.06
C PRO A 258 64.80 -22.29 -54.33
N LEU A 259 65.76 -22.03 -55.22
CA LEU A 259 65.92 -22.76 -56.49
C LEU A 259 65.97 -24.28 -56.25
N ASN A 260 65.22 -25.06 -57.03
CA ASN A 260 65.02 -26.52 -56.89
C ASN A 260 64.22 -26.98 -55.66
N SER A 261 63.38 -26.10 -55.09
CA SER A 261 62.35 -26.47 -54.13
C SER A 261 61.01 -25.84 -54.51
N ALA A 262 59.91 -26.52 -54.19
CA ALA A 262 58.56 -26.03 -54.45
C ALA A 262 57.66 -26.25 -53.24
N LEU A 263 56.62 -25.41 -53.15
CA LEU A 263 55.63 -25.46 -52.09
C LEU A 263 54.77 -26.72 -52.24
N ALA A 264 54.96 -27.69 -51.33
CA ALA A 264 54.14 -28.89 -51.22
C ALA A 264 53.45 -28.94 -49.87
N TYR A 265 52.32 -29.64 -49.84
CA TYR A 265 51.67 -30.00 -48.60
C TYR A 265 52.36 -31.20 -47.98
N VAL A 266 52.72 -31.06 -46.71
CA VAL A 266 53.33 -32.13 -45.91
C VAL A 266 52.26 -32.69 -44.97
N ASP A 267 52.17 -34.00 -44.82
CA ASP A 267 51.23 -34.64 -43.92
C ASP A 267 51.40 -34.10 -42.48
N GLY A 268 50.27 -33.71 -41.88
CA GLY A 268 50.23 -33.12 -40.54
C GLY A 268 50.51 -31.62 -40.45
N LYS A 269 50.81 -30.92 -41.56
CA LYS A 269 51.00 -29.46 -41.59
C LYS A 269 49.95 -28.75 -42.43
N CYS A 270 49.48 -27.60 -41.96
CA CYS A 270 48.48 -26.81 -42.66
C CYS A 270 49.05 -26.01 -43.84
N CYS A 271 50.20 -25.36 -43.66
CA CYS A 271 50.84 -24.54 -44.68
C CYS A 271 51.72 -25.35 -45.61
N LYS A 272 51.82 -24.90 -46.87
CA LYS A 272 52.77 -25.46 -47.84
C LYS A 272 54.20 -25.17 -47.35
N GLU A 273 55.05 -26.18 -47.34
CA GLU A 273 56.48 -26.04 -47.04
C GLU A 273 57.30 -26.27 -48.29
N CYS A 274 58.50 -25.67 -48.35
CA CYS A 274 59.41 -25.89 -49.45
C CYS A 274 60.02 -27.30 -49.34
N GLN A 275 59.54 -28.23 -50.16
CA GLN A 275 60.19 -29.52 -50.35
C GLN A 275 61.15 -29.44 -51.54
N SER A 276 62.28 -30.14 -51.45
CA SER A 276 63.17 -30.32 -52.59
C SER A 276 62.41 -30.99 -53.73
N VAL A 277 62.63 -30.49 -54.94
CA VAL A 277 62.06 -31.07 -56.15
C VAL A 277 63.16 -31.61 -57.05
N CYS A 278 62.90 -32.76 -57.64
CA CYS A 278 63.68 -33.33 -58.71
C CYS A 278 62.94 -33.12 -60.03
N VAL A 279 63.64 -32.67 -61.07
CA VAL A 279 63.07 -32.59 -62.42
C VAL A 279 63.46 -33.85 -63.19
N PHE A 280 62.47 -34.60 -63.66
CA PHE A 280 62.68 -35.81 -64.44
C PHE A 280 61.68 -35.87 -65.60
N GLU A 281 62.17 -36.05 -66.83
CA GLU A 281 61.37 -36.03 -68.07
C GLU A 281 60.40 -34.83 -68.22
N GLY A 282 60.80 -33.64 -67.73
CA GLY A 282 59.99 -32.41 -67.82
C GLY A 282 58.88 -32.29 -66.76
N ARG A 283 58.74 -33.26 -65.86
CA ARG A 283 57.86 -33.18 -64.69
C ARG A 283 58.68 -32.94 -63.41
N THR A 284 58.09 -32.20 -62.47
CA THR A 284 58.65 -31.95 -61.15
C THR A 284 58.10 -32.97 -60.16
N TYR A 285 58.98 -33.68 -59.47
CA TYR A 285 58.65 -34.65 -58.43
C TYR A 285 59.18 -34.14 -57.09
N PHE A 286 58.39 -34.27 -56.02
CA PHE A 286 58.81 -33.90 -54.68
C PHE A 286 59.67 -35.01 -54.05
N GLU A 287 60.51 -34.65 -53.08
CA GLU A 287 61.33 -35.60 -52.32
C GLU A 287 60.50 -36.81 -51.83
N GLY A 288 60.97 -38.03 -52.11
CA GLY A 288 60.28 -39.27 -51.78
C GLY A 288 59.17 -39.69 -52.76
N GLN A 289 58.73 -38.84 -53.69
CA GLN A 289 57.83 -39.26 -54.76
C GLN A 289 58.53 -40.22 -55.71
N ARG A 290 57.78 -41.24 -56.13
CA ARG A 290 58.25 -42.31 -57.00
C ARG A 290 57.57 -42.23 -58.35
N GLU A 291 58.28 -42.54 -59.42
CA GLU A 291 57.71 -42.64 -60.76
C GLU A 291 58.21 -43.91 -61.43
N THR A 292 57.31 -44.60 -62.13
CA THR A 292 57.65 -45.77 -62.94
C THR A 292 57.97 -45.37 -64.37
N VAL A 293 59.11 -45.83 -64.89
CA VAL A 293 59.45 -45.73 -66.30
C VAL A 293 59.54 -47.13 -66.89
N TYR A 294 58.89 -47.35 -68.02
CA TYR A 294 58.97 -48.61 -68.76
C TYR A 294 60.10 -48.55 -69.79
N SER A 295 61.05 -49.46 -69.68
CA SER A 295 62.08 -49.63 -70.71
C SER A 295 61.44 -50.10 -72.03
N SER A 296 62.14 -49.89 -73.15
CA SER A 296 61.76 -50.44 -74.47
C SER A 296 61.58 -51.97 -74.49
N SER A 297 62.08 -52.68 -73.47
CA SER A 297 61.91 -54.12 -73.23
C SER A 297 60.69 -54.50 -72.37
N GLY A 298 59.89 -53.53 -71.88
CA GLY A 298 58.72 -53.77 -71.04
C GLY A 298 59.01 -53.92 -69.54
N ASP A 299 60.27 -53.84 -69.12
CA ASP A 299 60.66 -53.87 -67.70
C ASP A 299 60.29 -52.55 -67.01
N CYS A 300 59.49 -52.64 -65.94
CA CYS A 300 59.18 -51.50 -65.08
C CYS A 300 60.37 -51.18 -64.18
N VAL A 301 60.87 -49.95 -64.27
CA VAL A 301 61.91 -49.43 -63.40
C VAL A 301 61.34 -48.30 -62.56
N LEU A 302 61.45 -48.43 -61.23
CA LEU A 302 60.99 -47.44 -60.28
C LEU A 302 62.12 -46.46 -59.97
N PHE A 303 61.82 -45.17 -60.07
CA PHE A 303 62.69 -44.10 -59.64
C PHE A 303 62.06 -43.36 -58.46
N GLU A 304 62.88 -42.84 -57.55
CA GLU A 304 62.46 -42.02 -56.41
C GLU A 304 63.31 -40.76 -56.34
N CYS A 305 62.67 -39.62 -56.07
CA CYS A 305 63.36 -38.36 -55.86
C CYS A 305 64.07 -38.41 -54.51
N LYS A 306 65.41 -38.48 -54.54
CA LYS A 306 66.28 -38.44 -53.35
C LYS A 306 67.47 -37.52 -53.59
N ASP A 307 67.69 -36.57 -52.69
CA ASP A 307 68.79 -35.61 -52.75
C ASP A 307 68.79 -34.79 -54.05
N HIS A 308 67.63 -34.25 -54.46
CA HIS A 308 67.45 -33.43 -55.67
C HIS A 308 67.74 -34.17 -57.01
N LYS A 309 67.98 -35.48 -56.97
CA LYS A 309 68.17 -36.32 -58.16
C LYS A 309 67.23 -37.51 -58.13
N MET A 310 66.89 -37.96 -59.33
CA MET A 310 66.03 -39.11 -59.51
C MET A 310 66.87 -40.38 -59.42
N GLN A 311 66.74 -41.12 -58.32
CA GLN A 311 67.53 -42.32 -58.03
C GLN A 311 66.72 -43.58 -58.35
N ARG A 312 67.35 -44.57 -58.99
CA ARG A 312 66.70 -45.86 -59.31
C ARG A 312 66.61 -46.72 -58.07
N ILE A 313 65.41 -47.20 -57.74
CA ILE A 313 65.18 -48.18 -56.68
C ILE A 313 65.16 -49.59 -57.29
N PRO A 314 65.75 -50.61 -56.63
CA PRO A 314 65.51 -52.00 -56.97
C PRO A 314 64.02 -52.37 -56.89
N LYS A 315 63.57 -53.26 -57.77
CA LYS A 315 62.17 -53.68 -57.89
C LYS A 315 61.68 -54.35 -56.58
N ASP A 316 60.57 -53.87 -56.02
CA ASP A 316 59.89 -54.51 -54.90
C ASP A 316 59.33 -55.89 -55.31
N SER A 317 59.38 -56.87 -54.41
CA SER A 317 58.76 -58.18 -54.63
C SER A 317 57.25 -58.05 -54.55
N CYS A 318 56.58 -57.96 -55.71
CA CYS A 318 55.12 -57.84 -55.77
C CYS A 318 54.43 -59.11 -55.23
N THR A 319 53.39 -58.92 -54.41
CA THR A 319 52.50 -59.98 -53.95
C THR A 319 51.64 -60.50 -55.11
N ALA A 320 51.25 -61.78 -55.04
CA ALA A 320 50.38 -62.38 -56.05
C ALA A 320 48.96 -61.77 -55.95
N LEU A 321 48.46 -61.22 -57.06
CA LEU A 321 47.14 -60.60 -57.14
C LEU A 321 46.08 -61.66 -57.47
N ASN A 322 44.91 -61.56 -56.84
CA ASN A 322 43.80 -62.49 -57.01
C ASN A 322 42.87 -62.15 -58.20
N CYS A 323 43.31 -61.31 -59.15
CA CYS A 323 42.51 -60.86 -60.29
C CYS A 323 43.15 -61.18 -61.66
N PRO A 324 42.34 -61.44 -62.70
CA PRO A 324 42.83 -61.72 -64.05
C PRO A 324 43.53 -60.50 -64.67
N GLU A 325 44.47 -60.71 -65.60
CA GLU A 325 45.28 -59.64 -66.22
C GLU A 325 44.45 -58.52 -66.85
N SER A 326 43.23 -58.80 -67.31
CA SER A 326 42.30 -57.82 -67.88
C SER A 326 41.77 -56.80 -66.87
N GLN A 327 41.90 -57.06 -65.56
CA GLN A 327 41.45 -56.19 -64.47
C GLN A 327 42.61 -55.58 -63.69
N GLN A 328 43.85 -55.83 -64.14
CA GLN A 328 45.04 -55.29 -63.50
C GLN A 328 45.37 -53.92 -64.07
N ILE A 329 45.41 -52.91 -63.21
CA ILE A 329 45.71 -51.52 -63.55
C ILE A 329 47.17 -51.23 -63.15
N PRO A 330 48.00 -50.63 -64.02
CA PRO A 330 49.32 -50.14 -63.63
C PRO A 330 49.21 -48.85 -62.80
N LEU A 331 49.99 -48.76 -61.73
CA LEU A 331 50.13 -47.53 -60.93
C LEU A 331 51.34 -46.73 -61.41
N SER A 332 51.23 -45.40 -61.41
CA SER A 332 52.33 -44.49 -61.75
C SER A 332 53.47 -44.50 -60.72
N HIS A 333 53.17 -44.85 -59.48
CA HIS A 333 54.09 -44.74 -58.34
C HIS A 333 54.60 -46.11 -57.83
N SER A 334 54.23 -47.22 -58.48
CA SER A 334 54.66 -48.57 -58.11
C SER A 334 54.73 -49.51 -59.32
N CYS A 335 55.77 -50.33 -59.39
CA CYS A 335 55.91 -51.35 -60.44
C CYS A 335 55.00 -52.58 -60.25
N CYS A 336 54.23 -52.62 -59.15
CA CYS A 336 53.22 -53.64 -58.93
C CYS A 336 51.87 -53.19 -59.48
N LYS A 337 51.19 -54.07 -60.22
CA LYS A 337 49.83 -53.83 -60.68
C LYS A 337 48.86 -54.02 -59.51
N ILE A 338 47.67 -53.45 -59.60
CA ILE A 338 46.57 -53.65 -58.64
C ILE A 338 45.29 -54.05 -59.37
N CYS A 339 44.33 -54.62 -58.64
CA CYS A 339 43.04 -54.97 -59.22
C CYS A 339 42.11 -53.76 -59.30
N LYS A 340 41.29 -53.66 -60.34
CA LYS A 340 40.23 -52.65 -60.45
C LYS A 340 39.27 -52.73 -59.25
N GLY A 341 38.99 -51.59 -58.62
CA GLY A 341 38.18 -51.52 -57.39
C GLY A 341 39.00 -51.60 -56.09
N HIS A 342 40.33 -51.49 -56.19
CA HIS A 342 41.21 -51.33 -55.04
C HIS A 342 40.84 -50.08 -54.22
N ASP A 343 40.76 -50.21 -52.89
CA ASP A 343 40.32 -49.13 -52.00
C ASP A 343 41.50 -48.28 -51.51
N PHE A 344 41.84 -47.24 -52.28
CA PHE A 344 42.92 -46.30 -51.95
C PHE A 344 42.62 -45.44 -50.71
N CYS A 345 41.36 -45.35 -50.26
CA CYS A 345 41.02 -44.62 -49.04
C CYS A 345 41.52 -45.34 -47.77
N THR A 346 41.77 -46.65 -47.84
CA THR A 346 42.26 -47.45 -46.69
C THR A 346 43.78 -47.48 -46.54
N GLU A 347 44.54 -47.05 -47.55
CA GLU A 347 46.01 -47.10 -47.59
C GLU A 347 46.72 -45.86 -46.99
N GLY A 348 45.99 -44.97 -46.30
CA GLY A 348 46.56 -43.83 -45.58
C GLY A 348 46.16 -42.44 -46.10
N HIS A 349 45.21 -42.35 -47.03
CA HIS A 349 44.58 -41.07 -47.40
C HIS A 349 43.60 -40.60 -46.30
N ASN A 350 44.14 -39.91 -45.29
CA ASN A 350 43.38 -39.40 -44.17
C ASN A 350 42.62 -38.10 -44.51
N CYS A 351 41.38 -38.24 -44.97
CA CYS A 351 40.42 -37.13 -45.01
C CYS A 351 39.96 -36.80 -43.58
N MET A 352 40.00 -35.53 -43.16
CA MET A 352 39.67 -35.11 -41.78
C MET A 352 38.16 -35.02 -41.53
N GLU A 353 37.78 -34.73 -40.29
CA GLU A 353 36.38 -34.59 -39.84
C GLU A 353 35.58 -33.64 -40.76
N HIS A 354 34.33 -34.01 -41.07
CA HIS A 354 33.45 -33.33 -42.04
C HIS A 354 33.85 -33.40 -43.53
N SER A 355 34.89 -34.17 -43.88
CA SER A 355 35.20 -34.56 -45.27
C SER A 355 34.97 -36.06 -45.50
N VAL A 356 34.78 -36.46 -46.76
CA VAL A 356 34.52 -37.83 -47.20
C VAL A 356 35.53 -38.20 -48.28
N CYS A 357 36.21 -39.33 -48.09
CA CYS A 357 37.11 -39.90 -49.08
C CYS A 357 36.31 -40.53 -50.22
N ARG A 358 36.59 -40.12 -51.46
CA ARG A 358 36.05 -40.72 -52.68
C ARG A 358 37.17 -41.47 -53.39
N ASN A 359 36.96 -42.77 -53.55
CA ASN A 359 37.90 -43.65 -54.22
C ASN A 359 37.77 -43.51 -55.75
N LEU A 360 38.85 -43.13 -56.45
CA LEU A 360 38.93 -43.11 -57.91
C LEU A 360 39.72 -44.33 -58.41
N ASP A 361 39.74 -44.55 -59.73
CA ASP A 361 40.39 -45.73 -60.34
C ASP A 361 41.93 -45.75 -60.15
N ASP A 362 42.57 -44.59 -59.98
CA ASP A 362 44.02 -44.42 -59.90
C ASP A 362 44.51 -43.71 -58.62
N ARG A 363 43.62 -43.12 -57.80
CA ARG A 363 43.93 -42.37 -56.57
C ARG A 363 42.71 -42.20 -55.65
N ALA A 364 42.92 -41.75 -54.42
CA ALA A 364 41.84 -41.27 -53.55
C ALA A 364 41.77 -39.73 -53.53
N VAL A 365 40.56 -39.15 -53.46
CA VAL A 365 40.34 -37.70 -53.33
C VAL A 365 39.39 -37.38 -52.18
N CYS A 366 39.64 -36.34 -51.40
CA CYS A 366 38.72 -35.88 -50.37
C CYS A 366 37.66 -34.94 -50.97
N SER A 367 36.47 -34.95 -50.39
CA SER A 367 35.38 -34.01 -50.71
C SER A 367 34.64 -33.62 -49.44
N CYS A 368 34.29 -32.34 -49.28
CA CYS A 368 33.51 -31.90 -48.13
C CYS A 368 32.08 -32.46 -48.15
N ARG A 369 31.51 -32.69 -46.97
CA ARG A 369 30.08 -33.01 -46.84
C ARG A 369 29.22 -31.81 -47.20
N ASP A 370 27.98 -32.07 -47.60
CA ASP A 370 27.01 -31.00 -47.84
C ASP A 370 26.83 -30.13 -46.59
N GLY A 371 26.73 -28.81 -46.76
CA GLY A 371 26.71 -27.84 -45.66
C GLY A 371 28.11 -27.39 -45.19
N PHE A 372 29.19 -27.97 -45.71
CA PHE A 372 30.56 -27.60 -45.37
C PHE A 372 31.33 -27.10 -46.60
N ARG A 373 32.18 -26.08 -46.43
CA ARG A 373 33.07 -25.56 -47.48
C ARG A 373 34.53 -25.94 -47.23
N ALA A 374 35.29 -26.15 -48.30
CA ALA A 374 36.70 -26.52 -48.22
C ALA A 374 37.57 -25.34 -47.78
N LEU A 375 38.41 -25.57 -46.76
CA LEU A 375 39.41 -24.60 -46.29
C LEU A 375 40.75 -24.72 -47.07
N ARG A 376 40.95 -25.86 -47.76
CA ARG A 376 42.18 -26.20 -48.48
C ARG A 376 41.86 -26.75 -49.87
N GLU A 377 42.75 -26.57 -50.84
CA GLU A 377 42.57 -26.95 -52.26
C GLU A 377 42.36 -28.46 -52.48
N ASP A 378 42.80 -29.31 -51.54
CA ASP A 378 42.63 -30.76 -51.58
C ASP A 378 41.34 -31.25 -50.92
N ASN A 379 40.49 -30.34 -50.43
CA ASN A 379 39.23 -30.61 -49.74
C ASN A 379 39.34 -31.58 -48.54
N ALA A 380 40.54 -31.72 -47.97
CA ALA A 380 40.77 -32.56 -46.81
C ALA A 380 40.26 -31.92 -45.52
N TYR A 381 40.20 -30.59 -45.46
CA TYR A 381 39.70 -29.80 -44.33
C TYR A 381 38.49 -28.98 -44.75
N CYS A 382 37.39 -29.14 -44.01
CA CYS A 382 36.12 -28.49 -44.30
C CYS A 382 35.63 -27.73 -43.06
N GLU A 383 35.01 -26.59 -43.27
CA GLU A 383 34.33 -25.83 -42.22
C GLU A 383 32.84 -25.69 -42.52
N ASP A 384 32.05 -25.59 -41.46
CA ASP A 384 30.61 -25.40 -41.52
C ASP A 384 30.26 -24.06 -42.19
N ILE A 385 29.23 -24.04 -43.02
CA ILE A 385 28.72 -22.83 -43.65
C ILE A 385 27.68 -22.24 -42.72
N ASP A 386 27.92 -21.04 -42.17
CA ASP A 386 26.91 -20.36 -41.35
C ASP A 386 25.84 -19.70 -42.24
N GLU A 387 24.75 -20.41 -42.48
CA GLU A 387 23.66 -19.89 -43.32
C GLU A 387 22.94 -18.69 -42.67
N CYS A 388 23.02 -18.54 -41.34
CA CYS A 388 22.43 -17.43 -40.62
C CYS A 388 23.25 -16.14 -40.76
N ALA A 389 24.58 -16.22 -40.69
CA ALA A 389 25.47 -15.08 -40.88
C ALA A 389 25.57 -14.64 -42.34
N GLU A 390 25.55 -15.59 -43.28
CA GLU A 390 25.63 -15.29 -44.71
C GLU A 390 24.27 -14.91 -45.33
N GLY A 391 23.17 -15.01 -44.56
CA GLY A 391 21.80 -14.71 -45.01
C GLY A 391 21.27 -15.72 -46.04
N ARG A 392 21.82 -16.94 -46.07
CA ARG A 392 21.54 -17.99 -47.04
C ARG A 392 20.58 -19.04 -46.49
N HIS A 393 19.64 -18.63 -45.65
CA HIS A 393 18.68 -19.50 -44.99
C HIS A 393 17.27 -19.36 -45.62
N TYR A 394 16.47 -20.42 -45.54
CA TYR A 394 15.07 -20.42 -46.02
C TYR A 394 14.06 -19.97 -44.95
N CYS A 395 14.53 -19.51 -43.78
CA CYS A 395 13.66 -19.01 -42.72
C CYS A 395 12.80 -17.82 -43.19
N ARG A 396 11.47 -17.96 -43.16
CA ARG A 396 10.51 -16.92 -43.57
C ARG A 396 10.24 -15.90 -42.45
N GLU A 397 9.38 -14.92 -42.72
CA GLU A 397 8.91 -13.97 -41.70
C GLU A 397 8.38 -14.70 -40.45
N ASN A 398 8.54 -14.05 -39.29
CA ASN A 398 8.16 -14.57 -37.95
C ASN A 398 8.98 -15.77 -37.42
N THR A 399 10.16 -16.04 -38.01
CA THR A 399 11.13 -17.01 -37.51
C THR A 399 12.48 -16.37 -37.12
N MET A 400 13.30 -17.10 -36.37
CA MET A 400 14.68 -16.80 -35.99
C MET A 400 15.59 -17.95 -36.46
N CYS A 401 16.66 -17.62 -37.18
CA CYS A 401 17.62 -18.60 -37.71
C CYS A 401 18.64 -19.00 -36.63
N VAL A 402 18.91 -20.30 -36.51
CA VAL A 402 19.97 -20.86 -35.66
C VAL A 402 20.82 -21.80 -36.51
N ASN A 403 22.13 -21.51 -36.60
CA ASN A 403 23.08 -22.32 -37.35
C ASN A 403 23.41 -23.63 -36.59
N THR A 404 23.54 -24.74 -37.31
CA THR A 404 23.88 -26.06 -36.77
C THR A 404 24.96 -26.71 -37.64
N PRO A 405 25.83 -27.59 -37.13
CA PRO A 405 26.89 -28.17 -37.95
C PRO A 405 26.33 -28.99 -39.13
N GLY A 406 26.45 -28.44 -40.34
CA GLY A 406 26.00 -28.98 -41.62
C GLY A 406 24.62 -28.49 -42.10
N SER A 407 23.93 -27.63 -41.35
CA SER A 407 22.60 -27.10 -41.74
C SER A 407 22.16 -25.93 -40.85
N PHE A 408 20.93 -25.43 -41.04
CA PHE A 408 20.34 -24.44 -40.14
C PHE A 408 18.92 -24.85 -39.74
N MET A 409 18.44 -24.31 -38.63
CA MET A 409 17.05 -24.48 -38.19
C MET A 409 16.36 -23.14 -37.93
N CYS A 410 15.07 -23.06 -38.24
CA CYS A 410 14.25 -21.88 -38.00
C CYS A 410 13.32 -22.11 -36.80
N ILE A 411 13.37 -21.21 -35.83
CA ILE A 411 12.55 -21.24 -34.61
C ILE A 411 11.52 -20.12 -34.68
N CYS A 412 10.26 -20.40 -34.35
CA CYS A 412 9.22 -19.36 -34.31
C CYS A 412 9.52 -18.29 -33.26
N LYS A 413 9.19 -17.04 -33.57
CA LYS A 413 9.14 -15.96 -32.56
C LYS A 413 8.02 -16.26 -31.55
N THR A 414 8.15 -15.71 -30.34
CA THR A 414 7.13 -15.83 -29.29
C THR A 414 5.76 -15.33 -29.80
N GLY A 415 4.69 -16.08 -29.54
CA GLY A 415 3.32 -15.77 -30.02
C GLY A 415 2.98 -16.27 -31.43
N TYR A 416 3.88 -17.05 -32.05
CA TYR A 416 3.66 -17.66 -33.37
C TYR A 416 3.80 -19.18 -33.29
N ILE A 417 2.93 -19.90 -34.00
CA ILE A 417 2.94 -21.37 -34.07
C ILE A 417 3.53 -21.85 -35.38
N ARG A 418 4.29 -22.95 -35.31
CA ARG A 418 4.96 -23.58 -36.44
C ARG A 418 3.92 -24.17 -37.40
N ILE A 419 3.98 -23.78 -38.68
CA ILE A 419 3.21 -24.45 -39.75
C ILE A 419 4.09 -25.48 -40.44
N ASP A 420 5.32 -25.09 -40.77
CA ASP A 420 6.33 -25.95 -41.36
C ASP A 420 7.71 -25.65 -40.76
N ASP A 421 8.76 -26.33 -41.22
CA ASP A 421 10.12 -26.15 -40.68
C ASP A 421 10.68 -24.73 -40.87
N TYR A 422 10.03 -23.90 -41.70
CA TYR A 422 10.53 -22.59 -42.16
C TYR A 422 9.58 -21.41 -41.91
N SER A 423 8.35 -21.63 -41.43
CA SER A 423 7.30 -20.60 -41.32
C SER A 423 6.38 -20.79 -40.12
N CYS A 424 5.90 -19.66 -39.61
CA CYS A 424 5.03 -19.61 -38.45
C CYS A 424 3.88 -18.61 -38.67
N THR A 425 2.67 -18.93 -38.20
CA THR A 425 1.51 -18.03 -38.17
C THR A 425 1.14 -17.60 -36.77
N GLU A 426 0.46 -16.46 -36.69
CA GLU A 426 -0.11 -15.94 -35.47
C GLU A 426 -1.12 -16.93 -34.86
N HIS A 427 -1.08 -17.10 -33.55
CA HIS A 427 -1.99 -17.97 -32.81
C HIS A 427 -2.98 -17.09 -32.04
N ASP A 428 -4.28 -17.22 -32.32
CA ASP A 428 -5.28 -16.50 -31.53
C ASP A 428 -5.51 -17.24 -30.21
N GLU A 429 -4.84 -16.79 -29.16
CA GLU A 429 -4.95 -17.38 -27.81
C GLU A 429 -6.31 -17.12 -27.16
N CYS A 430 -7.07 -16.12 -27.64
CA CYS A 430 -8.38 -15.75 -27.09
C CYS A 430 -9.49 -16.72 -27.55
N ILE A 431 -9.41 -17.28 -28.76
CA ILE A 431 -10.39 -18.25 -29.27
C ILE A 431 -10.17 -19.64 -28.67
N THR A 432 -8.92 -20.00 -28.40
CA THR A 432 -8.54 -21.33 -27.91
C THR A 432 -8.61 -21.48 -26.39
N ASN A 433 -9.00 -20.41 -25.67
CA ASN A 433 -8.96 -20.30 -24.20
C ASN A 433 -7.59 -20.65 -23.59
N GLN A 434 -6.49 -20.47 -24.35
CA GLN A 434 -5.11 -20.63 -23.86
C GLN A 434 -4.49 -19.27 -23.51
N HIS A 435 -5.25 -18.43 -22.80
CA HIS A 435 -4.82 -17.12 -22.34
C HIS A 435 -4.71 -17.07 -20.81
N ASN A 436 -3.83 -16.21 -20.28
CA ASN A 436 -3.63 -16.06 -18.83
C ASN A 436 -4.48 -14.93 -18.22
N CYS A 437 -5.51 -14.47 -18.93
CA CYS A 437 -6.43 -13.44 -18.43
C CYS A 437 -7.26 -13.94 -17.24
N ASP A 438 -7.57 -13.04 -16.31
CA ASP A 438 -8.48 -13.27 -15.19
C ASP A 438 -9.89 -13.61 -15.67
N GLU A 439 -10.69 -14.34 -14.87
CA GLU A 439 -12.09 -14.62 -15.17
C GLU A 439 -12.93 -13.33 -15.31
N ASN A 440 -12.51 -12.27 -14.61
CA ASN A 440 -13.10 -10.94 -14.68
C ASN A 440 -12.41 -10.02 -15.71
N ALA A 441 -11.68 -10.58 -16.68
CA ALA A 441 -11.06 -9.85 -17.78
C ALA A 441 -11.61 -10.24 -19.15
N LEU A 442 -11.35 -9.39 -20.13
CA LEU A 442 -11.59 -9.59 -21.56
C LEU A 442 -10.24 -9.79 -22.26
N CYS A 443 -10.14 -10.82 -23.08
CA CYS A 443 -8.97 -11.13 -23.90
C CYS A 443 -9.10 -10.45 -25.27
N PHE A 444 -8.05 -9.75 -25.69
CA PHE A 444 -7.91 -9.18 -27.04
C PHE A 444 -6.66 -9.74 -27.70
N ASN A 445 -6.80 -10.37 -28.86
CA ASN A 445 -5.66 -10.88 -29.61
C ASN A 445 -4.82 -9.72 -30.18
N THR A 446 -3.49 -9.86 -30.14
CA THR A 446 -2.53 -8.86 -30.61
C THR A 446 -1.41 -9.53 -31.42
N VAL A 447 -0.75 -8.77 -32.29
CA VAL A 447 0.33 -9.33 -33.12
C VAL A 447 1.49 -9.78 -32.24
N GLY A 448 1.64 -11.10 -32.06
CA GLY A 448 2.65 -11.74 -31.20
C GLY A 448 2.20 -12.07 -29.77
N GLY A 449 0.90 -12.09 -29.47
CA GLY A 449 0.33 -12.58 -28.22
C GLY A 449 -1.08 -12.05 -27.94
N HIS A 450 -1.46 -11.91 -26.67
CA HIS A 450 -2.77 -11.35 -26.27
C HIS A 450 -2.65 -10.28 -25.19
N ASN A 451 -3.64 -9.42 -25.12
CA ASN A 451 -3.78 -8.40 -24.09
C ASN A 451 -5.06 -8.63 -23.27
N CYS A 452 -4.94 -8.58 -21.95
CA CYS A 452 -6.06 -8.76 -21.03
C CYS A 452 -6.49 -7.42 -20.45
N VAL A 453 -7.78 -7.10 -20.47
CA VAL A 453 -8.32 -5.88 -19.86
C VAL A 453 -9.45 -6.24 -18.91
N CYS A 454 -9.39 -5.77 -17.67
CA CYS A 454 -10.45 -6.04 -16.69
C CYS A 454 -11.82 -5.55 -17.18
N LYS A 455 -12.88 -6.31 -16.89
CA LYS A 455 -14.26 -5.94 -17.19
C LYS A 455 -14.65 -4.63 -16.47
N PRO A 456 -15.65 -3.89 -16.98
CA PRO A 456 -16.16 -2.70 -16.29
C PRO A 456 -16.52 -3.00 -14.83
N GLY A 457 -16.09 -2.13 -13.91
CA GLY A 457 -16.29 -2.35 -12.47
C GLY A 457 -15.22 -3.19 -11.79
N TYR A 458 -14.16 -3.58 -12.51
CA TYR A 458 -12.96 -4.22 -11.97
C TYR A 458 -11.71 -3.42 -12.35
N THR A 459 -10.67 -3.50 -11.53
CA THR A 459 -9.39 -2.82 -11.71
C THR A 459 -8.23 -3.78 -11.52
N GLY A 460 -7.14 -3.59 -12.28
CA GLY A 460 -6.00 -4.48 -12.27
C GLY A 460 -5.21 -4.45 -13.57
N ASN A 461 -4.36 -5.46 -13.75
CA ASN A 461 -3.49 -5.61 -14.92
C ASN A 461 -4.04 -6.61 -15.96
N GLY A 462 -5.31 -7.01 -15.84
CA GLY A 462 -5.97 -7.95 -16.74
C GLY A 462 -5.71 -9.43 -16.46
N THR A 463 -4.55 -9.77 -15.89
CA THR A 463 -4.27 -11.14 -15.39
C THR A 463 -4.72 -11.33 -13.94
N ILE A 464 -4.80 -10.24 -13.17
CA ILE A 464 -5.39 -10.17 -11.83
C ILE A 464 -6.33 -8.98 -11.82
N CYS A 465 -7.63 -9.25 -11.68
CA CYS A 465 -8.66 -8.22 -11.62
C CYS A 465 -9.37 -8.24 -10.25
N LYS A 466 -9.42 -7.07 -9.59
CA LYS A 466 -10.12 -6.89 -8.32
C LYS A 466 -11.36 -6.03 -8.54
N ALA A 467 -12.43 -6.33 -7.82
CA ALA A 467 -13.65 -5.53 -7.88
C ALA A 467 -13.39 -4.08 -7.44
N PHE A 468 -14.05 -3.14 -8.11
CA PHE A 468 -13.98 -1.71 -7.83
C PHE A 468 -15.29 -1.23 -7.22
N CYS A 469 -15.19 -0.58 -6.06
CA CYS A 469 -16.31 0.04 -5.36
C CYS A 469 -16.06 1.56 -5.29
N LYS A 470 -16.96 2.36 -5.90
CA LYS A 470 -16.78 3.81 -6.08
C LYS A 470 -16.69 4.58 -4.75
N ASP A 471 -17.54 4.25 -3.80
CA ASP A 471 -17.62 4.89 -2.48
C ASP A 471 -16.73 4.19 -1.43
N GLY A 472 -16.07 3.10 -1.83
CA GLY A 472 -15.28 2.23 -0.96
C GLY A 472 -16.13 1.43 0.03
N CYS A 473 -15.52 0.40 0.63
CA CYS A 473 -16.10 -0.36 1.74
C CYS A 473 -15.45 0.12 3.05
N ARG A 474 -16.26 0.51 4.03
CA ARG A 474 -15.85 1.06 5.33
C ARG A 474 -15.81 -0.04 6.39
N ASN A 475 -15.29 0.30 7.57
CA ASN A 475 -15.29 -0.57 8.76
C ASN A 475 -14.70 -1.98 8.54
N GLY A 476 -13.75 -2.12 7.61
CA GLY A 476 -13.11 -3.41 7.29
C GLY A 476 -13.85 -4.26 6.25
N GLY A 477 -14.90 -3.72 5.60
CA GLY A 477 -15.60 -4.39 4.50
C GLY A 477 -14.72 -4.64 3.26
N ALA A 478 -15.00 -5.72 2.55
CA ALA A 478 -14.28 -6.11 1.34
C ALA A 478 -15.14 -5.94 0.09
N CYS A 479 -14.61 -5.32 -0.97
CA CYS A 479 -15.32 -5.19 -2.24
C CYS A 479 -15.26 -6.53 -2.99
N ILE A 480 -16.39 -7.23 -3.06
CA ILE A 480 -16.49 -8.57 -3.67
C ILE A 480 -16.96 -8.53 -5.13
N ALA A 481 -17.75 -7.52 -5.48
CA ALA A 481 -18.20 -7.27 -6.85
C ALA A 481 -18.32 -5.76 -7.09
N SER A 482 -18.57 -5.35 -8.34
CA SER A 482 -18.64 -3.93 -8.68
C SER A 482 -19.69 -3.20 -7.83
N ASN A 483 -19.24 -2.24 -7.02
CA ASN A 483 -20.06 -1.51 -6.04
C ASN A 483 -20.83 -2.40 -5.04
N VAL A 484 -20.34 -3.61 -4.73
CA VAL A 484 -20.92 -4.49 -3.71
C VAL A 484 -19.87 -4.80 -2.65
N CYS A 485 -20.13 -4.33 -1.43
CA CYS A 485 -19.31 -4.59 -0.27
C CYS A 485 -19.83 -5.81 0.51
N ALA A 486 -18.93 -6.70 0.88
CA ALA A 486 -19.16 -7.70 1.90
C ALA A 486 -18.75 -7.11 3.26
N CYS A 487 -19.73 -6.96 4.14
CA CYS A 487 -19.53 -6.35 5.44
C CYS A 487 -19.07 -7.36 6.49
N PRO A 488 -18.21 -6.94 7.43
CA PRO A 488 -17.89 -7.75 8.60
C PRO A 488 -19.10 -7.89 9.51
N GLN A 489 -19.08 -8.90 10.39
CA GLN A 489 -20.12 -9.08 11.40
C GLN A 489 -20.24 -7.83 12.27
N GLY A 490 -21.47 -7.41 12.59
CA GLY A 490 -21.77 -6.18 13.33
C GLY A 490 -21.95 -4.93 12.46
N PHE A 491 -21.71 -5.00 11.15
CA PHE A 491 -21.95 -3.87 10.23
C PHE A 491 -22.84 -4.25 9.05
N THR A 492 -23.61 -3.28 8.59
CA THR A 492 -24.52 -3.38 7.44
C THR A 492 -24.47 -2.10 6.58
N GLY A 493 -25.20 -2.11 5.48
CA GLY A 493 -25.27 -1.02 4.50
C GLY A 493 -24.45 -1.25 3.22
N PRO A 494 -24.69 -0.45 2.16
CA PRO A 494 -24.02 -0.57 0.87
C PRO A 494 -22.49 -0.47 0.93
N SER A 495 -21.98 0.31 1.89
CA SER A 495 -20.56 0.55 2.12
C SER A 495 -20.12 0.08 3.51
N CYS A 496 -20.91 -0.74 4.21
CA CYS A 496 -20.64 -1.19 5.58
C CYS A 496 -20.49 -0.04 6.58
N GLU A 497 -21.23 1.03 6.36
CA GLU A 497 -21.18 2.28 7.13
C GLU A 497 -22.06 2.24 8.39
N THR A 498 -23.09 1.38 8.39
CA THR A 498 -24.09 1.33 9.44
C THR A 498 -23.74 0.24 10.43
N ASP A 499 -23.71 0.61 11.70
CA ASP A 499 -23.60 -0.32 12.82
C ASP A 499 -24.91 -1.10 13.00
N ILE A 500 -24.83 -2.39 13.32
CA ILE A 500 -26.01 -3.20 13.64
C ILE A 500 -26.25 -3.04 15.14
N ASP A 501 -27.38 -2.46 15.54
CA ASP A 501 -27.73 -2.37 16.95
C ASP A 501 -28.28 -3.70 17.44
N GLU A 502 -27.41 -4.58 17.95
CA GLU A 502 -27.81 -5.92 18.36
C GLU A 502 -28.80 -5.92 19.54
N CYS A 503 -28.82 -4.83 20.33
CA CYS A 503 -29.72 -4.65 21.47
C CYS A 503 -31.14 -4.28 21.04
N SER A 504 -31.28 -3.44 20.01
CA SER A 504 -32.58 -2.99 19.49
C SER A 504 -33.19 -3.96 18.48
N ASP A 505 -32.35 -4.60 17.66
CA ASP A 505 -32.80 -5.55 16.63
C ASP A 505 -33.15 -6.95 17.20
N GLY A 506 -32.89 -7.17 18.49
CA GLY A 506 -33.23 -8.42 19.19
C GLY A 506 -32.38 -9.62 18.77
N PHE A 507 -31.22 -9.38 18.14
CA PHE A 507 -30.26 -10.43 17.79
C PHE A 507 -29.59 -11.04 19.02
N VAL A 508 -29.35 -10.22 20.06
CA VAL A 508 -28.87 -10.70 21.35
C VAL A 508 -29.93 -10.50 22.43
N GLN A 509 -30.18 -11.55 23.20
CA GLN A 509 -30.84 -11.46 24.49
C GLN A 509 -29.80 -11.72 25.57
N CYS A 510 -29.29 -10.65 26.18
CA CYS A 510 -28.47 -10.77 27.38
C CYS A 510 -29.27 -11.47 28.49
N ASP A 511 -28.56 -12.14 29.40
CA ASP A 511 -29.14 -12.75 30.58
C ASP A 511 -29.94 -11.72 31.39
N SER A 512 -30.95 -12.18 32.13
CA SER A 512 -31.75 -11.37 33.05
C SER A 512 -30.95 -10.52 34.04
N ARG A 513 -29.71 -10.92 34.35
CA ARG A 513 -28.78 -10.26 35.27
C ARG A 513 -27.84 -9.26 34.60
N ALA A 514 -27.93 -9.11 33.27
CA ALA A 514 -27.11 -8.20 32.49
C ALA A 514 -27.96 -7.23 31.66
N ASN A 515 -27.35 -6.12 31.26
CA ASN A 515 -27.91 -5.12 30.36
C ASN A 515 -27.11 -5.12 29.05
N CYS A 516 -27.82 -5.07 27.92
CA CYS A 516 -27.21 -4.96 26.61
C CYS A 516 -26.75 -3.53 26.34
N ILE A 517 -25.52 -3.37 25.88
CA ILE A 517 -24.94 -2.10 25.47
C ILE A 517 -24.44 -2.26 24.03
N ASN A 518 -25.03 -1.48 23.12
CA ASN A 518 -24.61 -1.44 21.72
C ASN A 518 -23.29 -0.67 21.57
N LEU A 519 -22.35 -1.20 20.80
CA LEU A 519 -21.07 -0.56 20.47
C LEU A 519 -20.80 -0.68 18.96
N PRO A 520 -19.97 0.21 18.37
CA PRO A 520 -19.71 0.14 16.94
C PRO A 520 -19.01 -1.17 16.54
N GLY A 521 -19.74 -2.03 15.83
CA GLY A 521 -19.31 -3.32 15.29
C GLY A 521 -19.50 -4.52 16.20
N TRP A 522 -20.03 -4.34 17.40
CA TRP A 522 -20.22 -5.40 18.40
C TRP A 522 -21.07 -4.92 19.58
N TYR A 523 -21.52 -5.83 20.43
CA TYR A 523 -22.24 -5.49 21.66
C TYR A 523 -21.51 -6.00 22.90
N HIS A 524 -21.91 -5.47 24.05
CA HIS A 524 -21.48 -5.98 25.36
C HIS A 524 -22.66 -6.13 26.31
N CYS A 525 -22.77 -7.28 26.98
CA CYS A 525 -23.68 -7.48 28.10
C CYS A 525 -22.95 -7.14 29.41
N GLU A 526 -23.28 -5.98 30.00
CA GLU A 526 -22.72 -5.55 31.29
C GLU A 526 -23.59 -6.07 32.43
N CYS A 527 -22.98 -6.57 33.51
CA CYS A 527 -23.73 -7.00 34.69
C CYS A 527 -24.50 -5.84 35.32
N ARG A 528 -25.73 -6.11 35.77
CA ARG A 528 -26.53 -5.12 36.50
C ARG A 528 -25.90 -4.81 37.84
N ASP A 529 -26.28 -3.68 38.41
CA ASP A 529 -25.92 -3.31 39.78
C ASP A 529 -26.27 -4.45 40.76
N GLY A 530 -25.35 -4.78 41.67
CA GLY A 530 -25.46 -5.93 42.59
C GLY A 530 -24.88 -7.25 42.04
N TYR A 531 -24.46 -7.29 40.78
CA TYR A 531 -23.83 -8.45 40.16
C TYR A 531 -22.38 -8.16 39.76
N HIS A 532 -21.54 -9.19 39.77
CA HIS A 532 -20.18 -9.14 39.24
C HIS A 532 -19.90 -10.32 38.30
N ASP A 533 -18.94 -10.15 37.40
CA ASP A 533 -18.51 -11.25 36.54
C ASP A 533 -17.70 -12.26 37.37
N ASN A 534 -17.94 -13.55 37.16
CA ASN A 534 -17.22 -14.66 37.80
C ASN A 534 -15.77 -14.84 37.30
N GLY A 535 -15.28 -13.91 36.48
CA GLY A 535 -13.91 -13.86 35.97
C GLY A 535 -13.75 -14.59 34.62
N MET A 536 -14.83 -15.08 34.04
CA MET A 536 -14.87 -15.72 32.73
C MET A 536 -15.89 -15.00 31.86
N PHE A 537 -15.40 -14.08 31.01
CA PHE A 537 -16.25 -13.27 30.13
C PHE A 537 -17.19 -14.13 29.27
N SER A 538 -18.50 -13.92 29.40
CA SER A 538 -19.53 -14.53 28.56
C SER A 538 -20.17 -13.50 27.64
N PRO A 539 -20.27 -13.77 26.32
CA PRO A 539 -20.96 -12.88 25.37
C PRO A 539 -22.43 -12.61 25.70
N SER A 540 -23.10 -13.54 26.40
CA SER A 540 -24.52 -13.44 26.77
C SER A 540 -24.77 -12.87 28.18
N GLY A 541 -23.73 -12.57 28.96
CA GLY A 541 -23.88 -12.08 30.34
C GLY A 541 -24.25 -13.16 31.37
N GLU A 542 -24.16 -14.45 31.01
CA GLU A 542 -24.36 -15.58 31.94
C GLU A 542 -23.29 -15.67 33.04
N SER A 543 -22.17 -14.96 32.87
CA SER A 543 -21.07 -14.88 33.82
C SER A 543 -21.38 -13.99 35.03
N CYS A 544 -22.50 -13.25 35.01
CA CYS A 544 -22.92 -12.37 36.11
C CYS A 544 -23.44 -13.19 37.30
N GLU A 545 -22.66 -13.18 38.38
CA GLU A 545 -23.00 -13.75 39.67
C GLU A 545 -23.31 -12.66 40.70
N ASP A 546 -24.20 -12.99 41.63
CA ASP A 546 -24.62 -12.10 42.68
C ASP A 546 -23.45 -11.77 43.62
N ILE A 547 -23.29 -10.50 43.97
CA ILE A 547 -22.29 -10.06 44.93
C ILE A 547 -22.84 -10.31 46.34
N ASP A 548 -22.20 -11.17 47.13
CA ASP A 548 -22.57 -11.28 48.56
C ASP A 548 -22.10 -10.02 49.32
N GLU A 549 -22.93 -8.97 49.37
CA GLU A 549 -22.57 -7.72 50.03
C GLU A 549 -22.43 -7.89 51.55
N CYS A 550 -23.12 -8.89 52.12
CA CYS A 550 -23.03 -9.24 53.53
C CYS A 550 -21.68 -9.92 53.87
N GLY A 551 -21.20 -10.81 53.00
CA GLY A 551 -19.91 -11.49 53.14
C GLY A 551 -18.70 -10.60 52.81
N THR A 552 -18.86 -9.67 51.86
CA THR A 552 -17.81 -8.73 51.44
C THR A 552 -17.76 -7.44 52.27
N GLY A 553 -18.76 -7.19 53.12
CA GLY A 553 -18.85 -5.98 53.95
C GLY A 553 -19.18 -4.71 53.15
N ARG A 554 -19.73 -4.85 51.95
CA ARG A 554 -20.18 -3.74 51.06
C ARG A 554 -21.64 -3.35 51.28
N HIS A 555 -22.26 -3.80 52.36
CA HIS A 555 -23.64 -3.46 52.71
C HIS A 555 -23.75 -2.14 53.51
N SER A 556 -24.86 -1.43 53.37
CA SER A 556 -25.18 -0.23 54.16
C SER A 556 -26.02 -0.53 55.42
N CYS A 557 -26.16 -1.81 55.81
CA CYS A 557 -26.91 -2.19 57.01
C CYS A 557 -26.33 -1.57 58.30
N ALA A 558 -27.21 -1.08 59.17
CA ALA A 558 -26.84 -0.55 60.48
C ALA A 558 -26.39 -1.68 61.44
N ASN A 559 -25.54 -1.35 62.41
CA ASN A 559 -24.95 -2.32 63.36
C ASN A 559 -25.96 -3.13 64.19
N ASP A 560 -27.20 -2.64 64.34
CA ASP A 560 -28.30 -3.29 65.06
C ASP A 560 -29.21 -4.16 64.14
N THR A 561 -28.86 -4.26 62.86
CA THR A 561 -29.57 -5.06 61.85
C THR A 561 -28.69 -6.19 61.35
N ILE A 562 -29.31 -7.32 61.01
CA ILE A 562 -28.63 -8.48 60.42
C ILE A 562 -28.81 -8.39 58.90
N CYS A 563 -27.70 -8.43 58.18
CA CYS A 563 -27.66 -8.44 56.72
C CYS A 563 -28.05 -9.83 56.18
N PHE A 564 -28.95 -9.87 55.21
CA PHE A 564 -29.33 -11.06 54.45
C PHE A 564 -29.02 -10.82 52.97
N ASN A 565 -28.17 -11.66 52.38
CA ASN A 565 -27.87 -11.59 50.97
C ASN A 565 -29.08 -12.06 50.13
N LEU A 566 -29.41 -11.33 49.07
CA LEU A 566 -30.46 -11.62 48.11
C LEU A 566 -29.88 -11.61 46.68
N ASP A 567 -30.57 -12.24 45.72
CA ASP A 567 -30.13 -12.19 44.32
C ASP A 567 -30.27 -10.75 43.78
N GLY A 568 -29.14 -10.08 43.52
CA GLY A 568 -29.02 -8.71 43.04
C GLY A 568 -28.97 -7.64 44.12
N GLY A 569 -28.68 -8.00 45.37
CA GLY A 569 -28.51 -7.04 46.47
C GLY A 569 -28.71 -7.64 47.85
N TYR A 570 -28.89 -6.81 48.88
CA TYR A 570 -28.99 -7.26 50.27
C TYR A 570 -30.17 -6.63 51.03
N ASP A 571 -30.67 -7.33 52.04
CA ASP A 571 -31.78 -6.92 52.90
C ASP A 571 -31.36 -6.89 54.37
N CYS A 572 -31.55 -5.76 55.04
CA CYS A 572 -31.17 -5.56 56.42
C CYS A 572 -32.38 -5.82 57.33
N ARG A 573 -32.40 -6.94 58.06
CA ARG A 573 -33.53 -7.31 58.93
C ARG A 573 -33.21 -7.25 60.40
N CYS A 574 -34.24 -6.90 61.15
CA CYS A 574 -34.20 -6.83 62.60
C CYS A 574 -34.53 -8.17 63.27
N PRO A 575 -33.66 -8.72 64.14
CA PRO A 575 -33.90 -10.00 64.81
C PRO A 575 -35.05 -9.94 65.85
N HIS A 576 -35.34 -8.78 66.44
CA HIS A 576 -36.42 -8.62 67.42
C HIS A 576 -37.43 -7.58 66.95
N GLY A 577 -38.51 -8.07 66.35
CA GLY A 577 -39.47 -7.35 65.52
C GLY A 577 -40.30 -6.22 66.13
N LYS A 578 -39.86 -5.49 67.17
CA LYS A 578 -40.46 -4.22 67.61
C LYS A 578 -39.50 -3.22 68.29
N ASN A 579 -38.19 -3.48 68.36
CA ASN A 579 -37.26 -2.58 69.06
C ASN A 579 -35.98 -2.23 68.28
N CYS A 580 -36.07 -2.24 66.96
CA CYS A 580 -35.17 -1.44 66.14
C CYS A 580 -35.88 -0.14 65.88
N THR A 581 -35.21 0.97 66.11
CA THR A 581 -35.81 2.30 65.93
C THR A 581 -36.08 2.60 64.44
N GLY A 582 -35.56 1.78 63.53
CA GLY A 582 -35.64 2.02 62.08
C GLY A 582 -34.86 3.28 61.71
N ASP A 583 -33.92 3.66 62.57
CA ASP A 583 -33.13 4.86 62.47
C ASP A 583 -32.01 4.65 61.47
N CYS A 584 -31.79 5.66 60.65
CA CYS A 584 -30.76 5.66 59.64
C CYS A 584 -29.50 6.30 60.20
N ILE A 585 -28.34 5.68 59.98
CA ILE A 585 -27.05 6.28 60.33
C ILE A 585 -26.55 7.03 59.10
N HIS A 586 -26.38 8.35 59.24
CA HIS A 586 -25.86 9.21 58.17
C HIS A 586 -24.79 10.14 58.74
N GLU A 587 -23.54 10.03 58.25
CA GLU A 587 -22.36 10.79 58.72
C GLU A 587 -22.19 10.77 60.25
N ASP A 588 -22.12 9.57 60.84
CA ASP A 588 -21.96 9.32 62.28
C ASP A 588 -23.06 9.90 63.20
N LYS A 589 -24.17 10.39 62.64
CA LYS A 589 -25.34 10.87 63.37
C LYS A 589 -26.52 9.92 63.16
N ILE A 590 -27.21 9.57 64.25
CA ILE A 590 -28.43 8.75 64.22
C ILE A 590 -29.61 9.64 63.82
N LYS A 591 -30.33 9.26 62.76
CA LYS A 591 -31.54 9.95 62.26
C LYS A 591 -32.75 9.05 62.43
N HIS A 592 -33.78 9.57 63.08
CA HIS A 592 -34.93 8.76 63.45
C HIS A 592 -35.81 8.37 62.25
N ASN A 593 -36.48 7.22 62.33
CA ASN A 593 -37.43 6.81 61.29
C ASN A 593 -38.53 7.87 61.06
N GLY A 594 -38.71 8.29 59.80
CA GLY A 594 -39.58 9.40 59.39
C GLY A 594 -38.96 10.80 59.51
N GLN A 595 -37.75 10.91 60.05
CA GLN A 595 -37.03 12.17 60.13
C GLN A 595 -36.58 12.59 58.73
N ILE A 596 -36.83 13.85 58.40
CA ILE A 596 -36.37 14.49 57.17
C ILE A 596 -35.25 15.44 57.55
N TRP A 597 -34.12 15.37 56.84
CA TRP A 597 -33.01 16.30 56.99
C TRP A 597 -32.43 16.66 55.62
N VAL A 598 -31.70 17.76 55.62
CA VAL A 598 -30.92 18.20 54.47
C VAL A 598 -29.47 17.78 54.71
N LEU A 599 -28.77 17.29 53.67
CA LEU A 599 -27.37 16.87 53.80
C LEU A 599 -26.48 18.09 54.07
N GLU A 600 -25.46 17.93 54.92
CA GLU A 600 -24.47 18.99 55.18
C GLU A 600 -23.56 19.22 53.95
N ASN A 601 -23.29 18.17 53.16
CA ASN A 601 -22.47 18.20 51.94
C ASN A 601 -23.26 18.58 50.65
N ASP A 602 -24.54 18.18 50.53
CA ASP A 602 -25.40 18.53 49.39
C ASP A 602 -26.74 19.09 49.88
N ARG A 603 -26.79 20.40 50.06
CA ARG A 603 -27.95 21.13 50.60
C ARG A 603 -29.23 20.99 49.77
N CYS A 604 -29.12 20.41 48.57
CA CYS A 604 -30.19 20.35 47.57
C CYS A 604 -30.94 19.04 47.56
N SER A 605 -30.42 18.10 48.32
CA SER A 605 -30.98 16.78 48.52
C SER A 605 -31.62 16.72 49.90
N VAL A 606 -32.94 16.54 49.89
CA VAL A 606 -33.73 16.28 51.08
C VAL A 606 -33.76 14.78 51.27
N CYS A 607 -33.15 14.34 52.37
CA CYS A 607 -33.10 12.94 52.74
C CYS A 607 -34.12 12.67 53.84
N SER A 608 -34.83 11.56 53.69
CA SER A 608 -35.73 11.06 54.72
C SER A 608 -35.30 9.66 55.12
N CYS A 609 -35.31 9.38 56.42
CA CYS A 609 -35.14 8.02 56.89
C CYS A 609 -36.49 7.32 56.78
N GLN A 610 -36.57 6.26 55.98
CA GLN A 610 -37.75 5.41 55.90
C GLN A 610 -37.34 3.98 56.22
N SER A 611 -37.70 3.53 57.41
CA SER A 611 -37.50 2.16 57.90
C SER A 611 -36.06 1.65 57.70
N GLY A 612 -35.07 2.44 58.09
CA GLY A 612 -33.64 2.10 58.00
C GLY A 612 -32.95 2.49 56.69
N TYR A 613 -33.69 2.96 55.67
CA TYR A 613 -33.12 3.43 54.42
C TYR A 613 -33.12 4.96 54.34
N VAL A 614 -31.97 5.54 53.99
CA VAL A 614 -31.85 6.96 53.68
C VAL A 614 -32.31 7.18 52.24
N MET A 615 -33.51 7.74 52.08
CA MET A 615 -34.07 8.09 50.78
C MET A 615 -33.84 9.58 50.52
N CYS A 616 -32.87 9.89 49.67
CA CYS A 616 -32.56 11.26 49.25
C CYS A 616 -33.22 11.57 47.91
N ARG A 617 -33.90 12.71 47.84
CA ARG A 617 -34.40 13.26 46.58
C ARG A 617 -34.03 14.72 46.49
N ARG A 618 -33.88 15.22 45.27
CA ARG A 618 -33.69 16.65 45.06
C ARG A 618 -34.95 17.40 45.51
N MET A 619 -34.77 18.52 46.20
CA MET A 619 -35.89 19.37 46.60
C MET A 619 -36.65 19.87 45.37
N VAL A 620 -37.98 19.86 45.44
CA VAL A 620 -38.83 20.50 44.43
C VAL A 620 -38.88 21.98 44.74
N CYS A 621 -38.55 22.80 43.76
CA CYS A 621 -38.40 24.23 43.92
C CYS A 621 -39.74 24.96 43.80
N ASP A 622 -40.16 25.59 44.89
CA ASP A 622 -41.35 26.44 44.94
C ASP A 622 -40.92 27.91 45.03
N CYS A 623 -40.92 28.58 43.88
CA CYS A 623 -40.43 29.95 43.74
C CYS A 623 -41.41 31.02 44.26
N GLU A 624 -42.62 30.64 44.69
CA GLU A 624 -43.54 31.56 45.37
C GLU A 624 -43.14 31.77 46.84
N ASN A 625 -42.29 30.90 47.39
CA ASN A 625 -41.84 30.95 48.77
C ASN A 625 -40.55 31.81 48.94
N PRO A 626 -40.60 32.93 49.70
CA PRO A 626 -39.45 33.84 49.86
C PRO A 626 -38.28 33.29 50.68
N THR A 627 -38.39 32.10 51.27
CA THR A 627 -37.31 31.45 52.05
C THR A 627 -36.68 30.24 51.36
N VAL A 628 -36.86 30.09 50.04
CA VAL A 628 -36.29 28.97 49.29
C VAL A 628 -34.75 29.05 49.25
N ASP A 629 -34.07 27.91 49.39
CA ASP A 629 -32.60 27.87 49.33
C ASP A 629 -32.13 28.07 47.89
N LEU A 630 -31.65 29.28 47.60
CA LEU A 630 -31.19 29.71 46.28
C LEU A 630 -29.97 28.94 45.76
N PHE A 631 -29.23 28.24 46.65
CA PHE A 631 -28.15 27.34 46.22
C PHE A 631 -28.69 26.10 45.50
N CYS A 632 -29.92 25.69 45.86
CA CYS A 632 -30.51 24.42 45.44
C CYS A 632 -31.69 24.56 44.50
N CYS A 633 -32.36 25.69 44.58
CA CYS A 633 -33.35 26.16 43.63
C CYS A 633 -32.83 27.42 42.94
N PRO A 634 -31.77 27.29 42.12
CA PRO A 634 -31.23 28.43 41.41
C PRO A 634 -32.24 29.07 40.46
N GLU A 635 -33.25 28.32 40.01
CA GLU A 635 -34.34 28.83 39.17
C GLU A 635 -35.24 29.84 39.89
N CYS A 636 -35.24 29.83 41.22
CA CYS A 636 -36.02 30.75 42.03
C CYS A 636 -35.23 32.00 42.46
N ASP A 637 -33.96 32.15 42.03
CA ASP A 637 -33.11 33.28 42.43
C ASP A 637 -33.46 34.57 41.67
N PRO A 638 -34.07 35.59 42.33
CA PRO A 638 -34.51 36.81 41.67
C PRO A 638 -33.39 37.85 41.54
N ARG A 639 -32.16 37.55 41.96
CA ARG A 639 -31.04 38.50 41.92
C ARG A 639 -30.61 38.77 40.47
N LEU A 640 -30.24 40.01 40.15
CA LEU A 640 -29.68 40.33 38.83
C LEU A 640 -28.42 39.52 38.49
N SER A 641 -27.70 38.98 39.48
CA SER A 641 -26.51 38.14 39.28
C SER A 641 -26.82 36.72 38.79
N SER A 642 -28.03 36.20 39.02
CA SER A 642 -28.48 34.88 38.55
C SER A 642 -29.26 34.95 37.24
N GLN A 643 -29.61 36.16 36.79
CA GLN A 643 -30.22 36.37 35.49
C GLN A 643 -29.18 36.30 34.38
N CYS A 644 -29.54 35.62 33.30
CA CYS A 644 -28.72 35.58 32.11
C CYS A 644 -29.16 36.65 31.15
N LEU A 645 -28.21 37.46 30.69
CA LEU A 645 -28.47 38.39 29.62
C LEU A 645 -28.52 37.60 28.29
N HIS A 646 -29.48 37.92 27.43
CA HIS A 646 -29.50 37.47 26.04
C HIS A 646 -28.32 38.08 25.27
N GLN A 647 -27.83 37.40 24.23
CA GLN A 647 -26.64 37.83 23.46
C GLN A 647 -26.76 39.24 22.85
N SER A 648 -27.98 39.75 22.64
CA SER A 648 -28.23 41.13 22.17
C SER A 648 -28.11 42.20 23.26
N GLY A 649 -28.06 41.80 24.53
CA GLY A 649 -28.00 42.70 25.68
C GLY A 649 -29.33 43.32 26.12
N GLU A 650 -30.42 43.06 25.39
CA GLU A 650 -31.72 43.73 25.60
C GLU A 650 -32.73 42.93 26.42
N LEU A 651 -32.61 41.60 26.42
CA LEU A 651 -33.51 40.68 27.11
C LEU A 651 -32.76 39.99 28.24
N SER A 652 -33.38 39.85 29.42
CA SER A 652 -32.86 39.04 30.52
C SER A 652 -33.75 37.82 30.74
N TYR A 653 -33.12 36.67 30.93
CA TYR A 653 -33.74 35.41 31.26
C TYR A 653 -33.47 35.10 32.73
N ASN A 654 -34.47 34.59 33.42
CA ASN A 654 -34.27 34.10 34.77
C ASN A 654 -33.51 32.78 34.71
N SER A 655 -32.79 32.48 35.79
CA SER A 655 -32.19 31.15 35.97
C SER A 655 -33.28 30.08 35.84
N GLY A 656 -33.02 29.01 35.10
CA GLY A 656 -33.98 27.97 34.74
C GLY A 656 -34.63 28.12 33.36
N ASP A 657 -34.72 29.34 32.82
CA ASP A 657 -35.37 29.61 31.54
C ASP A 657 -34.60 28.99 30.36
N SER A 658 -35.35 28.60 29.32
CA SER A 658 -34.78 28.13 28.06
C SER A 658 -35.35 28.87 26.87
N TRP A 659 -34.51 29.12 25.86
CA TRP A 659 -34.89 29.81 24.63
C TRP A 659 -34.13 29.22 23.44
N ILE A 660 -34.60 29.48 22.22
CA ILE A 660 -33.93 29.06 20.99
C ILE A 660 -33.34 30.30 20.32
N GLN A 661 -32.07 30.23 19.93
CA GLN A 661 -31.39 31.32 19.25
C GLN A 661 -30.31 30.75 18.31
N ASN A 662 -30.24 31.25 17.06
CA ASN A 662 -29.22 30.86 16.08
C ASN A 662 -29.05 29.32 15.96
N CYS A 663 -30.17 28.59 15.92
CA CYS A 663 -30.20 27.13 15.81
C CYS A 663 -29.56 26.37 16.98
N GLN A 664 -29.55 27.02 18.14
CA GLN A 664 -29.15 26.43 19.41
C GLN A 664 -30.27 26.59 20.42
N GLN A 665 -30.47 25.57 21.24
CA GLN A 665 -31.32 25.66 22.43
C GLN A 665 -30.41 26.08 23.60
N CYS A 666 -30.72 27.24 24.15
CA CYS A 666 -30.00 27.85 25.26
C CYS A 666 -30.78 27.70 26.55
N ARG A 667 -30.07 27.52 27.67
CA ARG A 667 -30.64 27.53 29.01
C ARG A 667 -29.82 28.43 29.92
N CYS A 668 -30.53 29.23 30.71
CA CYS A 668 -29.92 30.04 31.76
C CYS A 668 -29.85 29.23 33.04
N LEU A 669 -28.71 29.21 33.72
CA LEU A 669 -28.54 28.64 35.06
C LEU A 669 -27.58 29.51 35.87
N GLN A 670 -28.06 30.13 36.95
CA GLN A 670 -27.24 30.94 37.88
C GLN A 670 -26.37 32.02 37.19
N GLY A 671 -26.91 32.69 36.17
CA GLY A 671 -26.19 33.72 35.39
C GLY A 671 -25.28 33.17 34.29
N GLU A 672 -25.22 31.84 34.10
CA GLU A 672 -24.51 31.17 33.01
C GLU A 672 -25.47 30.77 31.89
N VAL A 673 -25.03 30.97 30.64
CA VAL A 673 -25.78 30.57 29.45
C VAL A 673 -25.07 29.38 28.83
N ASP A 674 -25.74 28.23 28.81
CA ASP A 674 -25.29 27.04 28.07
C ASP A 674 -26.22 26.83 26.87
N CYS A 675 -25.65 26.84 25.65
CA CYS A 675 -26.38 26.71 24.39
C CYS A 675 -25.90 25.48 23.61
N TRP A 676 -26.76 24.49 23.41
CA TRP A 676 -26.44 23.30 22.61
C TRP A 676 -27.14 23.33 21.25
N PRO A 677 -26.61 22.62 20.23
CA PRO A 677 -27.27 22.50 18.94
C PRO A 677 -28.71 22.00 19.07
N LEU A 678 -29.64 22.61 18.33
CA LEU A 678 -31.01 22.13 18.27
C LEU A 678 -31.02 20.78 17.53
N PRO A 679 -31.47 19.67 18.15
CA PRO A 679 -31.56 18.39 17.47
C PRO A 679 -32.63 18.47 16.39
N CYS A 680 -32.22 18.41 15.13
CA CYS A 680 -33.15 18.34 14.01
C CYS A 680 -33.62 16.91 13.78
N PRO A 681 -34.91 16.69 13.47
CA PRO A 681 -35.40 15.38 13.07
C PRO A 681 -34.68 14.93 11.79
N GLU A 682 -34.35 13.65 11.70
CA GLU A 682 -33.83 13.08 10.45
C GLU A 682 -34.92 13.14 9.37
N VAL A 683 -34.60 13.80 8.26
CA VAL A 683 -35.49 13.95 7.10
C VAL A 683 -34.92 13.12 5.96
N ASP A 684 -35.56 11.98 5.72
CA ASP A 684 -35.26 11.10 4.57
C ASP A 684 -36.14 11.52 3.37
N CYS A 685 -35.59 12.39 2.53
CA CYS A 685 -36.27 12.84 1.31
C CYS A 685 -35.29 13.18 0.19
N GLU A 686 -35.75 12.99 -1.05
CA GLU A 686 -34.93 13.12 -2.25
C GLU A 686 -34.38 14.54 -2.43
N PHE A 687 -35.07 15.56 -1.89
CA PHE A 687 -34.64 16.95 -1.91
C PHE A 687 -34.97 17.64 -0.57
N SER A 688 -33.95 18.21 0.07
CA SER A 688 -34.10 19.03 1.26
C SER A 688 -33.66 20.47 1.01
N VAL A 689 -34.34 21.41 1.66
CA VAL A 689 -33.97 22.83 1.65
C VAL A 689 -33.81 23.30 3.10
N LEU A 690 -32.84 24.19 3.34
CA LEU A 690 -32.68 24.89 4.61
C LEU A 690 -32.96 26.38 4.38
N PRO A 691 -34.18 26.87 4.64
CA PRO A 691 -34.52 28.28 4.47
C PRO A 691 -33.64 29.19 5.34
N GLN A 692 -33.38 30.43 4.88
CA GLN A 692 -32.49 31.37 5.57
C GLN A 692 -32.85 31.70 7.04
N ASN A 693 -34.06 31.39 7.49
CA ASN A 693 -34.55 31.65 8.85
C ASN A 693 -34.95 30.39 9.64
N GLU A 694 -34.72 29.19 9.09
CA GLU A 694 -35.05 27.93 9.75
C GLU A 694 -33.80 27.11 10.04
N CYS A 695 -33.85 26.37 11.15
CA CYS A 695 -32.70 25.67 11.69
C CYS A 695 -32.62 24.22 11.29
N CYS A 696 -33.73 23.65 10.84
CA CYS A 696 -33.81 22.27 10.41
C CYS A 696 -34.17 22.21 8.92
N PRO A 697 -33.53 21.29 8.17
CA PRO A 697 -33.89 21.08 6.78
C PRO A 697 -35.31 20.51 6.70
N HIS A 698 -36.06 20.94 5.69
CA HIS A 698 -37.38 20.42 5.38
C HIS A 698 -37.40 19.80 3.99
N CYS A 699 -38.24 18.80 3.81
CA CYS A 699 -38.42 18.12 2.54
C CYS A 699 -39.22 18.99 1.57
N VAL A 700 -38.69 19.16 0.36
CA VAL A 700 -39.37 19.88 -0.72
C VAL A 700 -39.78 18.90 -1.81
N THR A 701 -41.01 19.04 -2.28
CA THR A 701 -41.57 18.20 -3.36
C THR A 701 -41.22 18.72 -4.75
N ASP A 702 -40.83 19.99 -4.86
CA ASP A 702 -40.38 20.62 -6.11
C ASP A 702 -38.83 20.69 -6.14
N PRO A 703 -38.16 19.92 -7.04
CA PRO A 703 -36.71 19.94 -7.18
C PRO A 703 -36.17 21.34 -7.48
N CYS A 704 -36.96 22.21 -8.12
CA CYS A 704 -36.52 23.55 -8.50
C CYS A 704 -36.22 24.47 -7.31
N GLN A 705 -36.76 24.15 -6.13
CA GLN A 705 -36.59 24.92 -4.89
C GLN A 705 -35.48 24.36 -3.99
N ALA A 706 -34.82 23.27 -4.38
CA ALA A 706 -33.74 22.65 -3.63
C ALA A 706 -32.38 23.24 -4.02
N ASP A 707 -31.58 23.63 -3.02
CA ASP A 707 -30.25 24.20 -3.23
C ASP A 707 -29.18 23.14 -3.56
N THR A 708 -29.46 21.86 -3.33
CA THR A 708 -28.50 20.74 -3.47
C THR A 708 -28.96 19.71 -4.49
N ILE A 709 -29.16 20.12 -5.73
CA ILE A 709 -29.31 19.17 -6.84
C ILE A 709 -27.91 18.79 -7.31
N ARG A 710 -27.45 17.58 -6.98
CA ARG A 710 -26.29 17.00 -7.67
C ARG A 710 -26.71 16.70 -9.10
N ASN A 711 -26.01 17.28 -10.08
CA ASN A 711 -26.21 16.96 -11.49
C ASN A 711 -25.88 15.49 -11.72
N ASP A 712 -26.91 14.64 -11.75
CA ASP A 712 -26.79 13.23 -12.04
C ASP A 712 -27.08 13.00 -13.53
N ILE A 713 -26.01 12.83 -14.32
CA ILE A 713 -26.06 12.60 -15.78
C ILE A 713 -26.94 11.41 -16.21
N THR A 714 -27.40 10.57 -15.27
CA THR A 714 -28.36 9.48 -15.53
C THR A 714 -29.82 9.94 -15.56
N LYS A 715 -30.15 11.09 -14.96
CA LYS A 715 -31.48 11.68 -14.97
C LYS A 715 -31.67 12.60 -16.19
N THR A 716 -32.88 12.62 -16.73
CA THR A 716 -33.22 13.41 -17.91
C THR A 716 -34.55 14.12 -17.72
N CYS A 717 -34.69 15.32 -18.29
CA CYS A 717 -35.94 16.06 -18.37
C CYS A 717 -36.38 16.20 -19.82
N LEU A 718 -37.68 16.34 -20.07
CA LEU A 718 -38.23 16.61 -21.39
C LEU A 718 -38.40 18.11 -21.57
N ASP A 719 -37.92 18.65 -22.71
CA ASP A 719 -38.27 20.01 -23.10
C ASP A 719 -39.67 20.10 -23.73
N GLU A 720 -40.15 21.31 -24.00
CA GLU A 720 -41.48 21.57 -24.57
C GLU A 720 -41.67 20.96 -25.97
N THR A 721 -40.58 20.52 -26.61
CA THR A 721 -40.58 19.81 -27.90
C THR A 721 -40.40 18.29 -27.74
N ASN A 722 -40.55 17.76 -26.52
CA ASN A 722 -40.31 16.36 -26.14
C ASN A 722 -38.87 15.87 -26.41
N VAL A 723 -37.89 16.76 -26.47
CA VAL A 723 -36.48 16.37 -26.56
C VAL A 723 -35.98 16.05 -25.16
N VAL A 724 -35.37 14.88 -25.01
CA VAL A 724 -34.74 14.44 -23.77
C VAL A 724 -33.44 15.22 -23.55
N ARG A 725 -33.37 15.93 -22.43
CA ARG A 725 -32.24 16.77 -22.03
C ARG A 725 -31.62 16.20 -20.75
N PHE A 726 -30.29 16.17 -20.68
CA PHE A 726 -29.57 15.72 -19.48
C PHE A 726 -29.65 16.79 -18.37
N THR A 727 -29.68 16.36 -17.10
CA THR A 727 -29.57 17.28 -15.95
C THR A 727 -28.35 18.18 -16.07
N GLY A 728 -28.53 19.48 -15.84
CA GLY A 728 -27.53 20.54 -16.00
C GLY A 728 -27.56 21.23 -17.36
N SER A 729 -28.20 20.66 -18.39
CA SER A 729 -28.27 21.30 -19.72
C SER A 729 -29.21 22.50 -19.74
N SER A 730 -28.80 23.58 -20.40
CA SER A 730 -29.61 24.78 -20.57
C SER A 730 -29.97 25.03 -22.04
N TRP A 731 -31.19 25.51 -22.29
CA TRP A 731 -31.67 25.85 -23.62
C TRP A 731 -32.58 27.08 -23.58
N ILE A 732 -32.72 27.74 -24.72
CA ILE A 732 -33.65 28.86 -24.87
C ILE A 732 -35.04 28.29 -25.15
N LYS A 733 -36.04 28.70 -24.37
CA LYS A 733 -37.42 28.26 -24.56
C LYS A 733 -37.95 28.73 -25.92
N HIS A 734 -38.58 27.81 -26.65
CA HIS A 734 -39.04 28.06 -28.00
C HIS A 734 -40.12 29.16 -28.00
N GLY A 735 -39.91 30.23 -28.77
CA GLY A 735 -40.85 31.37 -28.83
C GLY A 735 -40.55 32.52 -27.88
N THR A 736 -39.50 32.45 -27.06
CA THR A 736 -39.06 33.54 -26.18
C THR A 736 -37.57 33.82 -26.36
N GLU A 737 -37.20 35.03 -26.79
CA GLU A 737 -35.80 35.38 -27.06
C GLU A 737 -34.94 35.55 -25.79
N CYS A 738 -35.53 35.54 -24.59
CA CYS A 738 -34.83 35.85 -23.34
C CYS A 738 -35.06 34.83 -22.21
N THR A 739 -35.70 33.69 -22.47
CA THR A 739 -36.03 32.73 -21.40
C THR A 739 -35.13 31.51 -21.51
N LEU A 740 -34.18 31.39 -20.58
CA LEU A 740 -33.27 30.26 -20.48
C LEU A 740 -33.88 29.22 -19.54
N CYS A 741 -34.20 28.04 -20.06
CA CYS A 741 -34.58 26.86 -19.29
C CYS A 741 -33.32 26.06 -18.95
N GLN A 742 -33.25 25.50 -17.75
CA GLN A 742 -32.19 24.59 -17.34
C GLN A 742 -32.82 23.31 -16.79
N CYS A 743 -32.38 22.17 -17.31
CA CYS A 743 -32.71 20.87 -16.77
C CYS A 743 -32.07 20.77 -15.38
N LYS A 744 -32.86 20.71 -14.33
CA LYS A 744 -32.39 20.53 -12.96
C LYS A 744 -32.73 19.13 -12.52
#